data_AF-A0A7V4WLE1-F1
#
_entry.id   AF-A0A7V4WLE1-F1
#
_cell.length_a   1.000
_cell.length_b   1.000
_cell.length_c   1.000
_cell.angle_alpha   90.00
_cell.angle_beta   90.00
_cell.angle_gamma   90.00
#
_symmetry.space_group_name_H-M   'P 1'
#
loop_
_entity.id
_entity.type
_entity.pdbx_description
1 polymer ?
#
loop_
_entity_poly.entity_id
_entity_poly.type
_entity_poly.pdbx_seq_one_letter_code
_entity_poly.pdbx_strand_id
1 'polypeptide(L)'
;MLNEADTRAYLIDPKLKAAHWSDTQITREYFYQRDVEYAPGRIILVGNSVRRGQSKRVDYLLRISESFPIAVVEAKGEGEQPEAGLEQAKRYARDLGLPFAYATNGHTIIEYDFFVNESRVRDTFPTPQELLDRYLRNTGLGELDKWSNPLLYPYCPEILCGKKPFYFQEVAIREVIKRFMRGQRRILLAMATGTGKTFVAFQIVWKLVKSGWLQRMHPGRPARVLFLADRIVLRDQAYNTFAPFADGANEPRAKIEGHPPNFSRDFYFGIYQALWSLNEEGRRLFECFPKDFFDLVIIDECHRSGFGTWKEILDHFSEAVQLGMTATPKQDENIDTYAYFCSEEEEVLIDPEHPERGTWRPPAYRYSLGQGIEDGFLATYKVHRVLTTVDKDGLNLKEAEEQGAEIFIPEDVEPREVYTTPQFEREITLPDRTRAMVRHLAGLLRRFGKMEKTIVFCVDMEHARLVARLLQDEFGPETGFSDYAVPIIAEEGEEAHRWLERFADSEKKTPVVATTAELLSTGVDVPSCRNIVFMKTVSSPVLFKQIIGRGSRIDPATEKLWFRIIDYTGATRLLDEWDRPPLPPPELPQGPYTATLEGRVFSAEDELPIAGARVSVILGPNHQRGPILTDEEGKFCFKELPGGTFTLVVNASGFRERTLRVDTVVDGVVTLDVPLKRAGRGTQKIHVQGLTVTIAEEAVFVIEATGEELTLERYLDYTRRRIIHAAATRRELLEIWLDRTRRRAFLEDLRRASIHPEILAEVLQRTEADTFDLLSHLAFKSAIRTRGERATAFLSREQAFLNRYREEARRVILELLDKYRAGGIEQLEPEIFSVSPFREWGGVVKLQRHFGGSDGLGTALQEMRRRIYADVEEVLA
;
A
#
# COMPACT_ATOMS: atom_id res chain seq x y z
N MET A 1 -4.80 -44.28 9.89
CA MET A 1 -5.19 -43.11 9.09
C MET A 1 -3.92 -42.38 8.73
N LEU A 2 -3.73 -42.15 7.44
CA LEU A 2 -2.58 -41.42 6.87
C LEU A 2 -2.64 -39.94 7.27
N ASN A 3 -1.49 -39.32 7.52
CA ASN A 3 -1.41 -37.87 7.63
C ASN A 3 -1.63 -37.22 6.24
N GLU A 4 -1.74 -35.90 6.15
CA GLU A 4 -1.99 -35.19 4.88
C GLU A 4 -0.91 -35.48 3.82
N ALA A 5 0.37 -35.51 4.20
CA ALA A 5 1.48 -35.76 3.26
C ALA A 5 1.45 -37.19 2.68
N ASP A 6 1.14 -38.18 3.53
CA ASP A 6 0.97 -39.57 3.13
C ASP A 6 -0.32 -39.75 2.30
N THR A 7 -1.39 -39.04 2.66
CA THR A 7 -2.65 -39.02 1.89
C THR A 7 -2.42 -38.48 0.48
N ARG A 8 -1.63 -37.40 0.35
CA ARG A 8 -1.18 -36.86 -0.93
C ARG A 8 -0.44 -37.91 -1.76
N ALA A 9 0.60 -38.53 -1.19
CA ALA A 9 1.46 -39.46 -1.91
C ALA A 9 0.78 -40.79 -2.29
N TYR A 10 -0.01 -41.37 -1.39
CA TYR A 10 -0.55 -42.73 -1.57
C TYR A 10 -1.97 -42.76 -2.16
N LEU A 11 -2.75 -41.69 -2.02
CA LEU A 11 -4.15 -41.66 -2.47
C LEU A 11 -4.41 -40.62 -3.55
N ILE A 12 -3.93 -39.39 -3.38
CA ILE A 12 -4.25 -38.27 -4.31
C ILE A 12 -3.38 -38.33 -5.57
N ASP A 13 -2.06 -38.45 -5.44
CA ASP A 13 -1.13 -38.51 -6.58
C ASP A 13 -1.50 -39.64 -7.57
N PRO A 14 -1.82 -40.88 -7.13
CA PRO A 14 -2.28 -41.93 -8.02
C PRO A 14 -3.61 -41.61 -8.71
N LYS A 15 -4.55 -40.94 -8.03
CA LYS A 15 -5.84 -40.55 -8.63
C LYS A 15 -5.67 -39.45 -9.69
N LEU A 16 -4.78 -38.48 -9.48
CA LEU A 16 -4.46 -37.49 -10.50
C LEU A 16 -3.81 -38.14 -11.74
N LYS A 17 -2.87 -39.07 -11.53
CA LYS A 17 -2.25 -39.85 -12.62
C LYS A 17 -3.24 -40.74 -13.35
N ALA A 18 -4.17 -41.37 -12.63
CA ALA A 18 -5.25 -42.15 -13.22
C ALA A 18 -6.21 -41.29 -14.06
N ALA A 19 -6.38 -40.02 -13.71
CA ALA A 19 -7.09 -39.02 -14.51
C ALA A 19 -6.23 -38.41 -15.64
N HIS A 20 -5.07 -39.01 -15.96
CA HIS A 20 -4.17 -38.64 -17.04
C HIS A 20 -3.49 -37.27 -16.91
N TRP A 21 -3.35 -36.75 -15.68
CA TRP A 21 -2.49 -35.60 -15.43
C TRP A 21 -1.01 -36.03 -15.47
N SER A 22 -0.19 -35.38 -16.30
CA SER A 22 1.25 -35.64 -16.35
C SER A 22 2.00 -34.94 -15.22
N ASP A 23 3.22 -35.40 -14.91
CA ASP A 23 4.08 -34.76 -13.90
C ASP A 23 4.46 -33.30 -14.28
N THR A 24 4.37 -32.94 -15.56
CA THR A 24 4.58 -31.55 -16.03
C THR A 24 3.35 -30.66 -15.91
N GLN A 25 2.18 -31.24 -15.69
CA GLN A 25 0.89 -30.56 -15.52
C GLN A 25 0.46 -30.48 -14.06
N ILE A 26 1.02 -31.33 -13.20
CA ILE A 26 0.83 -31.30 -11.75
C ILE A 26 1.98 -30.53 -11.14
N THR A 27 1.68 -29.42 -10.48
CA THR A 27 2.67 -28.79 -9.59
C THR A 27 2.24 -28.96 -8.14
N ARG A 28 2.93 -29.85 -7.44
CA ARG A 28 2.75 -30.09 -6.00
C ARG A 28 3.49 -29.03 -5.21
N GLU A 29 2.86 -28.54 -4.14
CA GLU A 29 3.41 -27.52 -3.24
C GLU A 29 3.98 -26.35 -4.07
N TYR A 30 3.13 -25.71 -4.87
CA TYR A 30 3.55 -24.79 -5.93
C TYR A 30 4.45 -23.67 -5.40
N PHE A 31 5.55 -23.39 -6.13
CA PHE A 31 6.46 -22.26 -5.91
C PHE A 31 6.57 -21.39 -7.19
N TYR A 32 6.25 -20.09 -7.12
CA TYR A 32 6.44 -19.14 -8.24
C TYR A 32 7.91 -18.77 -8.46
N GLN A 33 8.68 -18.69 -7.38
CA GLN A 33 10.13 -18.46 -7.37
C GLN A 33 10.79 -19.39 -6.35
N ARG A 34 12.11 -19.52 -6.40
CA ARG A 34 12.87 -20.27 -5.39
C ARG A 34 12.47 -19.75 -4.00
N ASP A 35 11.93 -20.64 -3.17
CA ASP A 35 11.48 -20.34 -1.80
C ASP A 35 10.24 -19.42 -1.66
N VAL A 36 9.47 -19.18 -2.74
CA VAL A 36 8.18 -18.47 -2.70
C VAL A 36 7.06 -19.39 -3.18
N GLU A 37 6.24 -19.89 -2.26
CA GLU A 37 5.12 -20.82 -2.52
C GLU A 37 4.09 -20.21 -3.50
N TYR A 38 3.10 -19.47 -2.98
CA TYR A 38 2.19 -18.68 -3.83
C TYR A 38 2.10 -17.22 -3.40
N ALA A 39 2.03 -16.97 -2.08
CA ALA A 39 2.22 -15.64 -1.51
C ALA A 39 3.18 -15.72 -0.29
N PRO A 40 4.23 -14.88 -0.24
CA PRO A 40 5.19 -14.85 0.88
C PRO A 40 4.58 -14.57 2.27
N GLY A 41 3.36 -14.05 2.32
CA GLY A 41 2.71 -13.61 3.55
C GLY A 41 3.15 -12.20 3.95
N ARG A 42 2.20 -11.46 4.52
CA ARG A 42 2.33 -10.07 4.91
C ARG A 42 3.59 -9.80 5.73
N ILE A 43 4.23 -8.67 5.47
CA ILE A 43 5.30 -8.15 6.31
C ILE A 43 4.67 -7.42 7.50
N ILE A 44 4.87 -7.95 8.70
CA ILE A 44 4.35 -7.44 9.96
C ILE A 44 5.48 -6.77 10.73
N LEU A 45 5.25 -5.53 11.17
CA LEU A 45 6.19 -4.78 11.99
C LEU A 45 5.91 -5.05 13.46
N VAL A 46 6.90 -5.53 14.20
CA VAL A 46 6.82 -5.71 15.66
C VAL A 46 7.92 -4.85 16.28
N GLY A 47 7.55 -3.64 16.71
CA GLY A 47 8.51 -2.60 17.09
C GLY A 47 9.42 -2.22 15.91
N ASN A 48 10.74 -2.40 16.06
CA ASN A 48 11.73 -2.23 14.98
C ASN A 48 12.10 -3.55 14.27
N SER A 49 11.51 -4.68 14.67
CA SER A 49 11.77 -5.99 14.08
C SER A 49 10.70 -6.35 13.05
N VAL A 50 11.08 -7.17 12.07
CA VAL A 50 10.20 -7.59 10.99
C VAL A 50 9.91 -9.07 11.12
N ARG A 51 8.64 -9.45 11.05
CA ARG A 51 8.20 -10.84 10.93
C ARG A 51 7.30 -10.99 9.72
N ARG A 52 7.40 -12.10 9.00
CA ARG A 52 6.41 -12.45 7.98
C ARG A 52 5.23 -13.19 8.61
N GLY A 53 4.03 -12.87 8.14
CA GLY A 53 2.82 -13.62 8.41
C GLY A 53 2.90 -15.02 7.82
N GLN A 54 1.79 -15.77 7.93
CA GLN A 54 1.73 -17.12 7.36
C GLN A 54 1.81 -17.03 5.82
N SER A 55 2.71 -17.81 5.22
CA SER A 55 2.75 -17.96 3.76
C SER A 55 1.48 -18.63 3.28
N LYS A 56 1.01 -18.25 2.09
CA LYS A 56 -0.09 -18.96 1.45
C LYS A 56 0.50 -20.02 0.52
N ARG A 57 0.17 -21.28 0.79
CA ARG A 57 0.52 -22.44 -0.01
C ARG A 57 -0.72 -23.07 -0.63
N VAL A 58 -0.56 -23.59 -1.83
CA VAL A 58 -1.52 -24.45 -2.50
C VAL A 58 -0.93 -25.86 -2.59
N ASP A 59 -1.71 -26.89 -2.25
CA ASP A 59 -1.21 -28.27 -2.28
C ASP A 59 -0.96 -28.77 -3.69
N TYR A 60 -1.91 -28.55 -4.60
CA TYR A 60 -1.72 -28.82 -6.03
C TYR A 60 -2.27 -27.70 -6.90
N LEU A 61 -1.45 -27.26 -7.85
CA LEU A 61 -1.88 -26.44 -8.97
C LEU A 61 -1.86 -27.29 -10.25
N LEU A 62 -3.02 -27.40 -10.89
CA LEU A 62 -3.20 -28.17 -12.12
C LEU A 62 -3.14 -27.24 -13.33
N ARG A 63 -2.25 -27.55 -14.27
CA ARG A 63 -1.93 -26.72 -15.45
C ARG A 63 -2.14 -27.48 -16.75
N ILE A 64 -2.82 -26.86 -17.73
CA ILE A 64 -2.96 -27.44 -19.08
C ILE A 64 -1.62 -27.33 -19.82
N SER A 65 -0.97 -26.18 -19.71
CA SER A 65 0.41 -25.92 -20.14
C SER A 65 1.15 -25.16 -19.04
N GLU A 66 2.48 -25.07 -19.13
CA GLU A 66 3.30 -24.34 -18.16
C GLU A 66 2.78 -22.92 -17.87
N SER A 67 2.20 -22.26 -18.87
CA SER A 67 1.67 -20.89 -18.77
C SER A 67 0.15 -20.79 -18.59
N PHE A 68 -0.56 -21.92 -18.41
CA PHE A 68 -2.02 -21.95 -18.29
C PHE A 68 -2.52 -22.85 -17.15
N PRO A 69 -2.61 -22.31 -15.92
CA PRO A 69 -3.27 -22.99 -14.80
C PRO A 69 -4.80 -23.01 -14.98
N ILE A 70 -5.44 -24.09 -14.55
CA ILE A 70 -6.89 -24.28 -14.73
C ILE A 70 -7.62 -24.70 -13.44
N ALA A 71 -6.93 -25.32 -12.49
CA ALA A 71 -7.57 -25.83 -11.28
C ALA A 71 -6.63 -25.87 -10.07
N VAL A 72 -7.21 -25.82 -8.88
CA VAL A 72 -6.50 -25.99 -7.61
C VAL A 72 -7.07 -27.16 -6.80
N VAL A 73 -6.22 -27.92 -6.12
CA VAL A 73 -6.64 -28.99 -5.19
C VAL A 73 -6.09 -28.70 -3.80
N GLU A 74 -6.98 -28.70 -2.81
CA GLU A 74 -6.67 -28.69 -1.37
C GLU A 74 -6.77 -30.12 -0.83
N ALA A 75 -5.69 -30.60 -0.20
CA ALA A 75 -5.65 -31.91 0.43
C ALA A 75 -5.98 -31.80 1.93
N LYS A 76 -6.57 -32.86 2.49
CA LYS A 76 -6.73 -33.05 3.93
C LYS A 76 -6.20 -34.42 4.32
N GLY A 77 -5.95 -34.62 5.62
CA GLY A 77 -5.60 -35.95 6.15
C GLY A 77 -6.71 -36.97 5.87
N GLU A 78 -6.36 -38.25 5.73
CA GLU A 78 -7.31 -39.32 5.38
C GLU A 78 -8.53 -39.38 6.32
N GLY A 79 -8.32 -39.09 7.62
CA GLY A 79 -9.38 -39.10 8.64
C GLY A 79 -10.24 -37.83 8.70
N GLU A 80 -9.90 -36.81 7.92
CA GLU A 80 -10.60 -35.53 7.91
C GLU A 80 -11.69 -35.49 6.82
N GLN A 81 -12.69 -34.64 7.02
CA GLN A 81 -13.76 -34.41 6.05
C GLN A 81 -13.26 -33.48 4.94
N PRO A 82 -13.40 -33.84 3.65
CA PRO A 82 -12.98 -33.00 2.53
C PRO A 82 -13.64 -31.61 2.53
N GLU A 83 -14.87 -31.49 3.03
CA GLU A 83 -15.63 -30.25 3.14
C GLU A 83 -14.88 -29.17 3.92
N ALA A 84 -14.05 -29.58 4.90
CA ALA A 84 -13.24 -28.65 5.69
C ALA A 84 -12.20 -27.88 4.84
N GLY A 85 -11.79 -28.44 3.68
CA GLY A 85 -10.88 -27.79 2.74
C GLY A 85 -11.56 -26.98 1.64
N LEU A 86 -12.88 -27.05 1.50
CA LEU A 86 -13.57 -26.53 0.32
C LEU A 86 -13.50 -25.00 0.21
N GLU A 87 -13.77 -24.27 1.29
CA GLU A 87 -13.70 -22.80 1.28
C GLU A 87 -12.25 -22.29 1.09
N GLN A 88 -11.27 -23.05 1.58
CA GLN A 88 -9.86 -22.77 1.35
C GLN A 88 -9.49 -22.96 -0.13
N ALA A 89 -9.92 -24.06 -0.76
CA ALA A 89 -9.73 -24.29 -2.19
C ALA A 89 -10.40 -23.22 -3.06
N LYS A 90 -11.64 -22.82 -2.72
CA LYS A 90 -12.35 -21.73 -3.40
C LYS A 90 -11.61 -20.40 -3.30
N ARG A 91 -11.07 -20.07 -2.11
CA ARG A 91 -10.27 -18.86 -1.92
C ARG A 91 -9.02 -18.86 -2.82
N TYR A 92 -8.27 -19.95 -2.84
CA TYR A 92 -7.10 -20.07 -3.73
C TYR A 92 -7.48 -19.99 -5.21
N ALA A 93 -8.60 -20.60 -5.61
CA ALA A 93 -9.08 -20.50 -6.98
C ALA A 93 -9.43 -19.05 -7.35
N ARG A 94 -10.09 -18.29 -6.46
CA ARG A 94 -10.37 -16.85 -6.70
C ARG A 94 -9.08 -16.05 -6.83
N ASP A 95 -8.14 -16.23 -5.90
CA ASP A 95 -6.85 -15.51 -5.90
C ASP A 95 -6.06 -15.79 -7.19
N LEU A 96 -6.00 -17.05 -7.61
CA LEU A 96 -5.30 -17.50 -8.81
C LEU A 96 -6.13 -17.30 -10.11
N GLY A 97 -7.35 -16.78 -10.01
CA GLY A 97 -8.28 -16.56 -11.12
C GLY A 97 -8.66 -17.85 -11.87
N LEU A 98 -8.84 -18.96 -11.16
CA LEU A 98 -9.10 -20.29 -11.71
C LEU A 98 -10.59 -20.66 -11.64
N PRO A 99 -11.11 -21.34 -12.67
CA PRO A 99 -12.53 -21.73 -12.75
C PRO A 99 -12.91 -22.94 -11.90
N PHE A 100 -11.96 -23.77 -11.46
CA PHE A 100 -12.26 -25.02 -10.75
C PHE A 100 -11.43 -25.14 -9.47
N ALA A 101 -12.11 -25.50 -8.38
CA ALA A 101 -11.50 -25.79 -7.08
C ALA A 101 -11.86 -27.20 -6.63
N TYR A 102 -10.92 -27.90 -5.99
CA TYR A 102 -11.15 -29.24 -5.46
C TYR A 102 -10.70 -29.34 -4.01
N ALA A 103 -11.45 -30.08 -3.19
CA ALA A 103 -11.02 -30.48 -1.86
C ALA A 103 -11.14 -32.01 -1.72
N THR A 104 -10.12 -32.65 -1.14
CA THR A 104 -10.09 -34.12 -1.04
C THR A 104 -9.29 -34.64 0.15
N ASN A 105 -9.70 -35.79 0.69
CA ASN A 105 -8.94 -36.59 1.65
C ASN A 105 -8.38 -37.88 1.01
N GLY A 106 -8.27 -37.91 -0.32
CA GLY A 106 -7.83 -39.08 -1.08
C GLY A 106 -8.96 -40.06 -1.43
N HIS A 107 -9.98 -40.21 -0.59
CA HIS A 107 -11.11 -41.11 -0.85
C HIS A 107 -12.24 -40.41 -1.62
N THR A 108 -12.69 -39.28 -1.09
CA THR A 108 -13.77 -38.47 -1.69
C THR A 108 -13.18 -37.19 -2.28
N ILE A 109 -13.67 -36.77 -3.46
CA ILE A 109 -13.26 -35.52 -4.12
C ILE A 109 -14.48 -34.62 -4.21
N ILE A 110 -14.38 -33.40 -3.71
CA ILE A 110 -15.41 -32.37 -3.86
C ILE A 110 -14.90 -31.35 -4.89
N GLU A 111 -15.58 -31.26 -6.02
CA GLU A 111 -15.37 -30.25 -7.05
C GLU A 111 -16.26 -29.04 -6.75
N TYR A 112 -15.75 -27.83 -6.92
CA TYR A 112 -16.54 -26.61 -7.05
C TYR A 112 -16.23 -25.93 -8.38
N ASP A 113 -17.27 -25.68 -9.16
CA ASP A 113 -17.19 -25.10 -10.50
C ASP A 113 -17.74 -23.67 -10.48
N PHE A 114 -16.88 -22.68 -10.74
CA PHE A 114 -17.24 -21.25 -10.71
C PHE A 114 -18.09 -20.82 -11.91
N PHE A 115 -18.20 -21.61 -12.97
CA PHE A 115 -19.09 -21.27 -14.09
C PHE A 115 -20.57 -21.51 -13.75
N VAL A 116 -20.86 -22.49 -12.89
CA VAL A 116 -22.22 -22.82 -12.44
C VAL A 116 -22.48 -22.49 -10.97
N ASN A 117 -21.43 -22.16 -10.20
CA ASN A 117 -21.47 -21.88 -8.77
C ASN A 117 -22.03 -23.04 -7.93
N GLU A 118 -21.67 -24.28 -8.30
CA GLU A 118 -22.14 -25.50 -7.63
C GLU A 118 -20.96 -26.37 -7.16
N SER A 119 -21.17 -27.07 -6.04
CA SER A 119 -20.28 -28.13 -5.56
C SER A 119 -20.81 -29.52 -5.91
N ARG A 120 -19.95 -30.44 -6.32
CA ARG A 120 -20.29 -31.83 -6.68
C ARG A 120 -19.29 -32.81 -6.09
N VAL A 121 -19.78 -33.91 -5.55
CA VAL A 121 -18.95 -35.02 -5.11
C VAL A 121 -18.59 -35.89 -6.33
N ARG A 122 -17.32 -36.30 -6.42
CA ARG A 122 -16.76 -37.14 -7.47
C ARG A 122 -15.92 -38.27 -6.90
N ASP A 123 -15.94 -39.39 -7.62
CA ASP A 123 -15.07 -40.54 -7.32
C ASP A 123 -13.67 -40.37 -7.94
N THR A 124 -13.58 -39.68 -9.07
CA THR A 124 -12.34 -39.45 -9.83
C THR A 124 -12.15 -37.99 -10.23
N PHE A 125 -10.89 -37.55 -10.35
CA PHE A 125 -10.58 -36.24 -10.90
C PHE A 125 -10.96 -36.15 -12.39
N PRO A 126 -11.43 -34.99 -12.87
CA PRO A 126 -11.57 -34.72 -14.29
C PRO A 126 -10.23 -34.78 -15.01
N THR A 127 -10.26 -35.14 -16.30
CA THR A 127 -9.04 -35.15 -17.13
C THR A 127 -8.64 -33.71 -17.54
N PRO A 128 -7.37 -33.46 -17.92
CA PRO A 128 -6.95 -32.16 -18.45
C PRO A 128 -7.81 -31.68 -19.63
N GLN A 129 -8.13 -32.58 -20.56
CA GLN A 129 -8.94 -32.27 -21.73
C GLN A 129 -10.38 -31.92 -21.35
N GLU A 130 -10.97 -32.65 -20.40
CA GLU A 130 -12.34 -32.38 -19.94
C GLU A 130 -12.46 -30.99 -19.30
N LEU A 131 -11.49 -30.59 -18.47
CA LEU A 131 -11.48 -29.24 -17.89
C LEU A 131 -11.24 -28.17 -18.95
N LEU A 132 -10.37 -28.43 -19.92
CA LEU A 132 -10.16 -27.52 -21.05
C LEU A 132 -11.44 -27.32 -21.86
N ASP A 133 -12.15 -28.39 -22.20
CA ASP A 133 -13.40 -28.34 -22.95
C ASP A 133 -14.49 -27.55 -22.19
N ARG A 134 -14.62 -27.78 -20.88
CA ARG A 134 -15.52 -26.98 -20.03
C ARG A 134 -15.13 -25.51 -20.00
N TYR A 135 -13.84 -25.23 -19.85
CA TYR A 135 -13.35 -23.85 -19.85
C TYR A 135 -13.67 -23.17 -21.18
N LEU A 136 -13.43 -23.84 -22.31
CA LEU A 136 -13.70 -23.29 -23.64
C LEU A 136 -15.18 -23.02 -23.88
N ARG A 137 -16.03 -24.00 -23.55
CA ARG A 137 -17.49 -23.85 -23.66
C ARG A 137 -18.01 -22.66 -22.86
N ASN A 138 -17.55 -22.49 -21.62
CA ASN A 138 -18.06 -21.43 -20.76
C ASN A 138 -17.41 -20.06 -21.01
N THR A 139 -16.20 -20.01 -21.59
CA THR A 139 -15.54 -18.73 -21.91
C THR A 139 -15.84 -18.21 -23.32
N GLY A 140 -16.45 -19.05 -24.17
CA GLY A 140 -16.71 -18.72 -25.58
C GLY A 140 -15.44 -18.61 -26.43
N LEU A 141 -14.30 -19.11 -25.92
CA LEU A 141 -13.05 -19.15 -26.66
C LEU A 141 -13.07 -20.40 -27.56
N GLY A 142 -12.84 -20.21 -28.86
CA GLY A 142 -12.76 -21.32 -29.83
C GLY A 142 -11.61 -22.29 -29.56
N GLU A 143 -11.42 -23.28 -30.44
CA GLU A 143 -10.38 -24.31 -30.24
C GLU A 143 -8.99 -23.71 -29.97
N LEU A 144 -8.30 -24.27 -28.96
CA LEU A 144 -6.94 -23.85 -28.61
C LEU A 144 -5.94 -24.87 -29.16
N ASP A 145 -5.24 -24.54 -30.24
CA ASP A 145 -4.01 -25.26 -30.58
C ASP A 145 -2.82 -24.70 -29.78
N LYS A 146 -2.04 -25.58 -29.16
CA LYS A 146 -1.04 -25.25 -28.14
C LYS A 146 -0.02 -24.21 -28.60
N TRP A 147 0.49 -24.34 -29.82
CA TRP A 147 1.57 -23.49 -30.33
C TRP A 147 1.06 -22.22 -31.01
N SER A 148 -0.18 -22.23 -31.51
CA SER A 148 -0.80 -21.07 -32.12
C SER A 148 -1.62 -20.24 -31.12
N ASN A 149 -1.97 -20.78 -29.95
CA ASN A 149 -2.79 -20.10 -28.98
C ASN A 149 -1.96 -19.31 -27.94
N PRO A 150 -2.16 -17.98 -27.82
CA PRO A 150 -1.38 -17.17 -26.89
C PRO A 150 -1.62 -17.57 -25.43
N LEU A 151 -2.78 -18.10 -25.04
CA LEU A 151 -3.01 -18.55 -23.66
C LEU A 151 -2.09 -19.72 -23.31
N LEU A 152 -1.97 -20.69 -24.21
CA LEU A 152 -1.19 -21.93 -23.99
C LEU A 152 0.31 -21.76 -24.28
N TYR A 153 0.68 -20.75 -25.08
CA TYR A 153 2.07 -20.50 -25.46
C TYR A 153 2.95 -20.20 -24.23
N PRO A 154 4.17 -20.76 -24.11
CA PRO A 154 5.04 -20.53 -22.94
C PRO A 154 5.37 -19.05 -22.70
N TYR A 155 5.66 -18.69 -21.44
CA TYR A 155 6.22 -17.38 -21.14
C TYR A 155 7.63 -17.23 -21.73
N CYS A 156 8.14 -15.99 -21.75
CA CYS A 156 9.56 -15.79 -22.05
C CYS A 156 10.41 -16.53 -21.01
N PRO A 157 11.36 -17.38 -21.43
CA PRO A 157 12.19 -18.15 -20.49
C PRO A 157 12.94 -17.24 -19.51
N GLU A 158 13.07 -17.68 -18.26
CA GLU A 158 13.76 -16.94 -17.20
C GLU A 158 15.22 -16.66 -17.55
N ILE A 159 15.89 -17.55 -18.29
CA ILE A 159 17.26 -17.32 -18.75
C ILE A 159 17.39 -16.11 -19.69
N LEU A 160 16.31 -15.74 -20.37
CA LEU A 160 16.30 -14.67 -21.36
C LEU A 160 15.77 -13.35 -20.77
N CYS A 161 14.73 -13.40 -19.94
CA CYS A 161 14.12 -12.22 -19.34
C CYS A 161 14.48 -11.99 -17.86
N GLY A 162 15.27 -12.89 -17.27
CA GLY A 162 15.81 -12.81 -15.91
C GLY A 162 14.81 -13.08 -14.78
N LYS A 163 13.51 -13.25 -15.06
CA LYS A 163 12.45 -13.38 -14.04
C LYS A 163 11.29 -14.23 -14.54
N LYS A 164 10.54 -14.84 -13.62
CA LYS A 164 9.23 -15.49 -13.87
C LYS A 164 8.06 -14.62 -13.40
N PRO A 165 6.88 -14.70 -14.06
CA PRO A 165 5.68 -14.02 -13.59
C PRO A 165 5.21 -14.52 -12.22
N PHE A 166 4.81 -13.60 -11.34
CA PHE A 166 4.07 -13.94 -10.13
C PHE A 166 2.61 -14.31 -10.44
N TYR A 167 1.90 -14.91 -9.50
CA TYR A 167 0.52 -15.36 -9.68
C TYR A 167 -0.40 -14.26 -10.25
N PHE A 168 -0.39 -13.08 -9.63
CA PHE A 168 -1.23 -11.95 -10.04
C PHE A 168 -0.84 -11.40 -11.42
N GLN A 169 0.42 -11.57 -11.82
CA GLN A 169 0.88 -11.25 -13.18
C GLN A 169 0.38 -12.29 -14.18
N GLU A 170 0.41 -13.58 -13.84
CA GLU A 170 -0.19 -14.63 -14.69
C GLU A 170 -1.70 -14.37 -14.91
N VAL A 171 -2.43 -14.01 -13.85
CA VAL A 171 -3.85 -13.64 -13.93
C VAL A 171 -4.04 -12.43 -14.85
N ALA A 172 -3.29 -11.34 -14.64
CA ALA A 172 -3.36 -10.15 -15.49
C ALA A 172 -3.11 -10.47 -16.97
N ILE A 173 -2.06 -11.23 -17.27
CA ILE A 173 -1.70 -11.64 -18.63
C ILE A 173 -2.82 -12.48 -19.26
N ARG A 174 -3.35 -13.46 -18.51
CA ARG A 174 -4.44 -14.32 -18.98
C ARG A 174 -5.70 -13.51 -19.27
N GLU A 175 -6.09 -12.61 -18.37
CA GLU A 175 -7.28 -11.79 -18.52
C GLU A 175 -7.18 -10.81 -19.71
N VAL A 176 -6.00 -10.26 -20.01
CA VAL A 176 -5.82 -9.46 -21.23
C VAL A 176 -5.88 -10.34 -22.49
N ILE A 177 -5.20 -11.49 -22.51
CA ILE A 177 -5.19 -12.36 -23.69
C ILE A 177 -6.61 -12.88 -24.00
N LYS A 178 -7.41 -13.25 -22.98
CA LYS A 178 -8.81 -13.66 -23.17
C LYS A 178 -9.63 -12.59 -23.91
N ARG A 179 -9.46 -11.33 -23.53
CA ARG A 179 -10.15 -10.18 -24.12
C ARG A 179 -9.68 -9.92 -25.54
N PHE A 180 -8.37 -10.00 -25.76
CA PHE A 180 -7.77 -9.95 -27.09
C PHE A 180 -8.35 -11.02 -28.02
N MET A 181 -8.49 -12.26 -27.54
CA MET A 181 -9.06 -13.37 -28.29
C MET A 181 -10.56 -13.21 -28.58
N ARG A 182 -11.30 -12.49 -27.73
CA ARG A 182 -12.71 -12.13 -27.95
C ARG A 182 -12.89 -10.96 -28.93
N GLY A 183 -11.80 -10.39 -29.42
CA GLY A 183 -11.82 -9.23 -30.32
C GLY A 183 -12.07 -7.90 -29.62
N GLN A 184 -11.95 -7.86 -28.28
CA GLN A 184 -12.07 -6.60 -27.55
C GLN A 184 -10.89 -5.68 -27.86
N ARG A 185 -11.16 -4.39 -28.08
CA ARG A 185 -10.15 -3.42 -28.51
C ARG A 185 -9.75 -2.43 -27.43
N ARG A 186 -10.52 -2.32 -26.35
CA ARG A 186 -10.23 -1.43 -25.21
C ARG A 186 -10.12 -2.26 -23.94
N ILE A 187 -8.94 -2.24 -23.33
CA ILE A 187 -8.62 -3.07 -22.17
C ILE A 187 -7.87 -2.23 -21.13
N LEU A 188 -8.24 -2.36 -19.85
CA LEU A 188 -7.57 -1.68 -18.73
C LEU A 188 -6.96 -2.68 -17.74
N LEU A 189 -5.72 -2.46 -17.34
CA LEU A 189 -5.12 -3.09 -16.16
C LEU A 189 -4.87 -2.05 -15.06
N ALA A 190 -5.37 -2.32 -13.85
CA ALA A 190 -5.14 -1.47 -12.68
C ALA A 190 -4.25 -2.21 -11.69
N MET A 191 -2.94 -1.93 -11.69
CA MET A 191 -1.95 -2.65 -10.88
C MET A 191 -1.03 -1.67 -10.14
N ALA A 192 -0.94 -1.77 -8.82
CA ALA A 192 -0.17 -0.85 -7.99
C ALA A 192 1.30 -0.69 -8.43
N THR A 193 1.90 0.46 -8.15
CA THR A 193 3.32 0.70 -8.44
C THR A 193 4.21 -0.36 -7.78
N GLY A 194 5.25 -0.81 -8.47
CA GLY A 194 6.15 -1.86 -7.97
C GLY A 194 5.72 -3.30 -8.28
N THR A 195 4.53 -3.50 -8.85
CA THR A 195 4.00 -4.85 -9.18
C THR A 195 4.44 -5.38 -10.56
N GLY A 196 5.26 -4.62 -11.31
CA GLY A 196 5.85 -5.09 -12.58
C GLY A 196 5.00 -4.91 -13.84
N LYS A 197 4.21 -3.83 -13.95
CA LYS A 197 3.36 -3.52 -15.13
C LYS A 197 4.09 -3.67 -16.48
N THR A 198 5.28 -3.10 -16.61
CA THR A 198 6.09 -3.20 -17.84
C THR A 198 6.47 -4.65 -18.18
N PHE A 199 6.71 -5.49 -17.19
CA PHE A 199 7.00 -6.91 -17.38
C PHE A 199 5.75 -7.69 -17.80
N VAL A 200 4.58 -7.36 -17.24
CA VAL A 200 3.28 -7.90 -17.69
C VAL A 200 3.02 -7.56 -19.16
N ALA A 201 3.21 -6.29 -19.54
CA ALA A 201 3.08 -5.85 -20.93
C ALA A 201 4.03 -6.62 -21.86
N PHE A 202 5.29 -6.78 -21.47
CA PHE A 202 6.27 -7.58 -22.22
C PHE A 202 5.80 -9.03 -22.42
N GLN A 203 5.32 -9.71 -21.37
CA GLN A 203 4.87 -11.10 -21.47
C GLN A 203 3.59 -11.26 -22.33
N ILE A 204 2.69 -10.27 -22.30
CA ILE A 204 1.52 -10.23 -23.19
C ILE A 204 1.99 -10.15 -24.64
N VAL A 205 2.87 -9.20 -24.97
CA VAL A 205 3.40 -9.05 -26.34
C VAL A 205 4.18 -10.29 -26.75
N TRP A 206 4.98 -10.88 -25.86
CA TRP A 206 5.71 -12.11 -26.11
C TRP A 206 4.78 -13.24 -26.54
N LYS A 207 3.74 -13.53 -25.75
CA LYS A 207 2.79 -14.60 -26.05
C LYS A 207 2.01 -14.33 -27.34
N LEU A 208 1.60 -13.08 -27.58
CA LEU A 208 0.86 -12.69 -28.79
C LEU A 208 1.70 -12.76 -30.07
N VAL A 209 2.97 -12.34 -30.03
CA VAL A 209 3.88 -12.37 -31.18
C VAL A 209 4.38 -13.79 -31.44
N LYS A 210 4.89 -14.47 -30.41
CA LYS A 210 5.57 -15.77 -30.57
C LYS A 210 4.61 -16.94 -30.85
N SER A 211 3.33 -16.83 -30.48
CA SER A 211 2.27 -17.74 -30.94
C SER A 211 1.81 -17.46 -32.39
N GLY A 212 2.31 -16.39 -33.01
CA GLY A 212 1.88 -15.92 -34.32
C GLY A 212 0.47 -15.32 -34.33
N TRP A 213 -0.12 -15.02 -33.17
CA TRP A 213 -1.48 -14.50 -33.08
C TRP A 213 -1.63 -13.15 -33.79
N LEU A 214 -0.75 -12.19 -33.50
CA LEU A 214 -0.77 -10.88 -34.18
C LEU A 214 -0.48 -11.02 -35.68
N GLN A 215 0.43 -11.92 -36.05
CA GLN A 215 0.78 -12.17 -37.45
C GLN A 215 -0.41 -12.68 -38.27
N ARG A 216 -1.29 -13.49 -37.68
CA ARG A 216 -2.50 -14.01 -38.37
C ARG A 216 -3.57 -12.95 -38.56
N MET A 217 -3.62 -11.93 -37.70
CA MET A 217 -4.51 -10.77 -37.89
C MET A 217 -4.09 -9.97 -39.13
N HIS A 218 -2.79 -9.92 -39.45
CA HIS A 218 -2.25 -9.22 -40.61
C HIS A 218 -1.20 -10.07 -41.38
N PRO A 219 -1.62 -11.05 -42.20
CA PRO A 219 -0.71 -12.00 -42.85
C PRO A 219 0.35 -11.37 -43.76
N GLY A 220 0.11 -10.14 -44.24
CA GLY A 220 0.99 -9.42 -45.18
C GLY A 220 2.12 -8.61 -44.54
N ARG A 221 2.21 -8.49 -43.21
CA ARG A 221 3.27 -7.72 -42.53
C ARG A 221 3.59 -8.24 -41.13
N PRO A 222 4.79 -7.98 -40.57
CA PRO A 222 5.09 -8.33 -39.19
C PRO A 222 4.14 -7.63 -38.20
N ALA A 223 4.04 -8.23 -37.00
CA ALA A 223 3.32 -7.64 -35.88
C ALA A 223 3.94 -6.30 -35.48
N ARG A 224 3.11 -5.27 -35.33
CA ARG A 224 3.53 -3.91 -34.97
C ARG A 224 2.92 -3.48 -33.66
N VAL A 225 3.76 -3.15 -32.70
CA VAL A 225 3.34 -2.74 -31.35
C VAL A 225 3.90 -1.38 -31.01
N LEU A 226 3.05 -0.50 -30.49
CA LEU A 226 3.44 0.80 -29.95
C LEU A 226 3.34 0.79 -28.43
N PHE A 227 4.45 1.07 -27.73
CA PHE A 227 4.48 1.31 -26.30
C PHE A 227 4.63 2.81 -26.03
N LEU A 228 3.63 3.40 -25.41
CA LEU A 228 3.59 4.80 -25.00
C LEU A 228 3.86 4.94 -23.52
N ALA A 229 4.79 5.83 -23.18
CA ALA A 229 5.09 6.22 -21.83
C ALA A 229 4.99 7.73 -21.66
N ASP A 230 4.83 8.18 -20.41
CA ASP A 230 4.73 9.61 -20.10
C ASP A 230 6.10 10.33 -20.12
N ARG A 231 7.19 9.61 -19.87
CA ARG A 231 8.54 10.17 -19.75
C ARG A 231 9.59 9.33 -20.47
N ILE A 232 10.67 9.99 -20.88
CA ILE A 232 11.82 9.36 -21.58
C ILE A 232 12.39 8.20 -20.76
N VAL A 233 12.56 8.37 -19.45
CA VAL A 233 13.10 7.32 -18.56
C VAL A 233 12.20 6.06 -18.56
N LEU A 234 10.88 6.25 -18.53
CA LEU A 234 9.92 5.14 -18.57
C LEU A 234 9.90 4.45 -19.96
N ARG A 235 9.95 5.24 -21.04
CA ARG A 235 10.08 4.73 -22.41
C ARG A 235 11.34 3.86 -22.54
N ASP A 236 12.47 4.34 -22.03
CA ASP A 236 13.75 3.66 -22.14
C ASP A 236 13.80 2.38 -21.29
N GLN A 237 13.19 2.40 -20.11
CA GLN A 237 12.99 1.19 -19.30
C GLN A 237 12.16 0.13 -20.04
N ALA A 238 11.09 0.54 -20.71
CA ALA A 238 10.28 -0.36 -21.54
C ALA A 238 11.08 -0.89 -22.74
N TYR A 239 11.80 -0.03 -23.46
CA TYR A 239 12.66 -0.42 -24.59
C TYR A 239 13.67 -1.50 -24.19
N ASN A 240 14.30 -1.34 -23.03
CA ASN A 240 15.27 -2.31 -22.50
C ASN A 240 14.60 -3.62 -22.04
N THR A 241 13.42 -3.55 -21.45
CA THR A 241 12.65 -4.75 -21.04
C THR A 241 12.33 -5.66 -22.24
N PHE A 242 12.17 -5.09 -23.43
CA PHE A 242 11.87 -5.80 -24.67
C PHE A 242 13.13 -6.30 -25.41
N ALA A 243 14.33 -6.15 -24.85
CA ALA A 243 15.57 -6.69 -25.42
C ALA A 243 15.51 -8.18 -25.82
N PRO A 244 14.80 -9.07 -25.11
CA PRO A 244 14.58 -10.46 -25.52
C PRO A 244 14.02 -10.70 -26.93
N PHE A 245 13.44 -9.68 -27.57
CA PHE A 245 12.97 -9.79 -28.96
C PHE A 245 14.09 -9.64 -30.01
N ALA A 246 15.23 -9.05 -29.64
CA ALA A 246 16.37 -8.96 -30.53
C ALA A 246 17.12 -10.30 -30.56
N ASP A 247 17.43 -10.81 -31.76
CA ASP A 247 18.13 -12.08 -31.97
C ASP A 247 19.57 -11.91 -32.47
N GLY A 248 20.12 -10.68 -32.37
CA GLY A 248 21.48 -10.32 -32.75
C GLY A 248 21.68 -10.09 -34.25
N ALA A 249 20.80 -10.62 -35.11
CA ALA A 249 20.86 -10.40 -36.56
C ALA A 249 19.92 -9.26 -37.01
N ASN A 250 18.82 -9.04 -36.28
CA ASN A 250 17.89 -7.94 -36.53
C ASN A 250 17.59 -7.18 -35.23
N GLU A 251 17.42 -5.86 -35.32
CA GLU A 251 16.94 -5.03 -34.21
C GLU A 251 15.49 -4.65 -34.49
N PRO A 252 14.49 -5.38 -33.96
CA PRO A 252 13.10 -5.13 -34.28
C PRO A 252 12.54 -3.91 -33.53
N ARG A 253 13.28 -3.33 -32.58
CA ARG A 253 12.84 -2.22 -31.74
C ARG A 253 13.28 -0.86 -32.29
N ALA A 254 12.48 0.16 -32.08
CA ALA A 254 12.83 1.55 -32.32
C ALA A 254 12.30 2.47 -31.22
N LYS A 255 13.13 3.45 -30.85
CA LYS A 255 12.68 4.61 -30.09
C LYS A 255 12.14 5.66 -31.05
N ILE A 256 10.97 6.21 -30.74
CA ILE A 256 10.41 7.37 -31.43
C ILE A 256 10.99 8.62 -30.74
N GLU A 257 11.85 9.33 -31.47
CA GLU A 257 12.57 10.52 -30.97
C GLU A 257 12.11 11.83 -31.63
N GLY A 258 11.30 11.73 -32.69
CA GLY A 258 10.80 12.87 -33.45
C GLY A 258 10.58 12.51 -34.91
N HIS A 259 10.49 13.53 -35.76
CA HIS A 259 10.38 13.37 -37.21
C HIS A 259 11.74 13.06 -37.85
N PRO A 260 11.78 12.35 -39.00
CA PRO A 260 10.67 11.66 -39.66
C PRO A 260 10.34 10.30 -38.99
N PRO A 261 9.11 9.77 -39.17
CA PRO A 261 8.73 8.47 -38.63
C PRO A 261 9.52 7.32 -39.27
N ASN A 262 9.86 6.32 -38.46
CA ASN A 262 10.48 5.08 -38.92
C ASN A 262 9.41 4.01 -39.20
N PHE A 263 9.37 3.43 -40.39
CA PHE A 263 8.37 2.41 -40.77
C PHE A 263 8.93 0.97 -40.87
N SER A 264 10.23 0.77 -40.62
CA SER A 264 10.93 -0.49 -40.89
C SER A 264 11.09 -1.41 -39.68
N ARG A 265 10.46 -1.08 -38.55
CA ARG A 265 10.61 -1.78 -37.27
C ARG A 265 9.28 -2.40 -36.85
N ASP A 266 9.33 -3.23 -35.82
CA ASP A 266 8.18 -3.99 -35.33
C ASP A 266 7.69 -3.45 -33.97
N PHE A 267 8.61 -3.10 -33.09
CA PHE A 267 8.30 -2.61 -31.73
C PHE A 267 8.72 -1.15 -31.59
N TYR A 268 7.76 -0.28 -31.27
CA TYR A 268 7.95 1.15 -31.20
C TYR A 268 7.78 1.64 -29.78
N PHE A 269 8.72 2.46 -29.30
CA PHE A 269 8.69 3.01 -27.95
C PHE A 269 8.72 4.53 -28.04
N GLY A 270 7.66 5.19 -27.60
CA GLY A 270 7.51 6.64 -27.71
C GLY A 270 7.04 7.30 -26.42
N ILE A 271 7.24 8.62 -26.37
CA ILE A 271 6.58 9.48 -25.39
C ILE A 271 5.49 10.32 -26.07
N TYR A 272 4.45 10.69 -25.34
CA TYR A 272 3.33 11.46 -25.91
C TYR A 272 3.81 12.75 -26.59
N GLN A 273 4.75 13.47 -25.98
CA GLN A 273 5.28 14.72 -26.51
C GLN A 273 5.96 14.53 -27.87
N ALA A 274 6.65 13.40 -28.07
CA ALA A 274 7.30 13.09 -29.33
C ALA A 274 6.26 12.80 -30.43
N LEU A 275 5.23 12.01 -30.12
CA LEU A 275 4.15 11.73 -31.07
C LEU A 275 3.31 12.98 -31.39
N TRP A 276 3.19 13.92 -30.45
CA TRP A 276 2.46 15.17 -30.63
C TRP A 276 3.28 16.27 -31.34
N SER A 277 4.56 16.04 -31.58
CA SER A 277 5.43 17.03 -32.22
C SER A 277 4.99 17.30 -33.66
N LEU A 278 4.98 18.58 -34.05
CA LEU A 278 4.66 19.02 -35.40
C LEU A 278 5.91 18.97 -36.29
N ASN A 279 5.74 18.57 -37.55
CA ASN A 279 6.75 18.77 -38.58
C ASN A 279 6.62 20.14 -39.25
N GLU A 280 7.48 20.40 -40.23
CA GLU A 280 7.49 21.65 -41.02
C GLU A 280 6.17 21.89 -41.79
N GLU A 281 5.42 20.83 -42.12
CA GLU A 281 4.12 20.93 -42.77
C GLU A 281 2.93 21.04 -41.79
N GLY A 282 3.20 21.18 -40.48
CA GLY A 282 2.16 21.30 -39.47
C GLY A 282 1.40 20.01 -39.16
N ARG A 283 1.93 18.83 -39.55
CA ARG A 283 1.38 17.52 -39.18
C ARG A 283 2.06 16.97 -37.95
N ARG A 284 1.28 16.35 -37.06
CA ARG A 284 1.81 15.68 -35.87
C ARG A 284 2.44 14.35 -36.26
N LEU A 285 3.46 13.91 -35.52
CA LEU A 285 4.20 12.68 -35.83
C LEU A 285 3.31 11.44 -35.91
N PHE A 286 2.31 11.30 -35.04
CA PHE A 286 1.40 10.16 -35.10
C PHE A 286 0.54 10.14 -36.38
N GLU A 287 0.20 11.31 -36.95
CA GLU A 287 -0.60 11.42 -38.18
C GLU A 287 0.18 10.96 -39.42
N CYS A 288 1.52 10.95 -39.33
CA CYS A 288 2.39 10.43 -40.37
C CYS A 288 2.38 8.89 -40.42
N PHE A 289 1.93 8.21 -39.36
CA PHE A 289 1.68 6.76 -39.39
C PHE A 289 0.27 6.47 -39.92
N PRO A 290 0.10 5.44 -40.77
CA PRO A 290 -1.24 4.96 -41.12
C PRO A 290 -2.08 4.57 -39.89
N LYS A 291 -3.40 4.73 -39.96
CA LYS A 291 -4.31 4.42 -38.84
C LYS A 291 -4.29 2.94 -38.44
N ASP A 292 -4.08 2.07 -39.41
CA ASP A 292 -3.98 0.60 -39.31
C ASP A 292 -2.55 0.10 -39.14
N PHE A 293 -1.60 1.01 -38.84
CA PHE A 293 -0.18 0.67 -38.78
C PHE A 293 0.17 -0.24 -37.61
N PHE A 294 -0.44 -0.02 -36.44
CA PHE A 294 -0.20 -0.79 -35.22
C PHE A 294 -1.31 -1.81 -34.99
N ASP A 295 -0.93 -2.99 -34.50
CA ASP A 295 -1.88 -4.04 -34.10
C ASP A 295 -2.24 -3.92 -32.61
N LEU A 296 -1.30 -3.38 -31.82
CA LEU A 296 -1.43 -3.18 -30.39
C LEU A 296 -0.77 -1.88 -29.96
N VAL A 297 -1.50 -1.06 -29.21
CA VAL A 297 -1.00 0.14 -28.53
C VAL A 297 -1.08 -0.09 -27.02
N ILE A 298 0.06 -0.01 -26.34
CA ILE A 298 0.19 -0.16 -24.88
C ILE A 298 0.50 1.21 -24.30
N ILE A 299 -0.17 1.54 -23.20
CA ILE A 299 -0.12 2.86 -22.59
C ILE A 299 0.17 2.68 -21.11
N ASP A 300 1.38 3.07 -20.69
CA ASP A 300 1.73 3.07 -19.28
C ASP A 300 1.30 4.39 -18.61
N GLU A 301 0.86 4.29 -17.35
CA GLU A 301 0.38 5.42 -16.54
C GLU A 301 -0.77 6.22 -17.21
N CYS A 302 -1.76 5.53 -17.76
CA CYS A 302 -2.90 6.07 -18.52
C CYS A 302 -3.89 6.95 -17.70
N HIS A 303 -3.54 7.43 -16.51
CA HIS A 303 -4.43 8.22 -15.64
C HIS A 303 -4.05 9.71 -15.56
N ARG A 304 -3.00 10.15 -16.27
CA ARG A 304 -2.51 11.54 -16.18
C ARG A 304 -3.43 12.54 -16.89
N SER A 305 -3.43 13.77 -16.36
CA SER A 305 -4.15 14.95 -16.86
C SER A 305 -3.74 15.27 -18.30
N GLY A 306 -4.46 14.67 -19.24
CA GLY A 306 -4.17 14.80 -20.65
C GLY A 306 -5.14 14.07 -21.55
N PHE A 307 -6.23 13.47 -21.02
CA PHE A 307 -7.12 12.58 -21.79
C PHE A 307 -7.40 13.13 -23.18
N GLY A 308 -7.71 14.42 -23.33
CA GLY A 308 -7.86 15.07 -24.64
C GLY A 308 -6.68 14.90 -25.61
N THR A 309 -5.44 15.13 -25.16
CA THR A 309 -4.22 15.01 -25.97
C THR A 309 -3.99 13.56 -26.40
N TRP A 310 -3.71 12.63 -25.50
CA TRP A 310 -3.43 11.24 -25.90
C TRP A 310 -4.65 10.57 -26.54
N LYS A 311 -5.89 10.95 -26.23
CA LYS A 311 -7.08 10.43 -26.93
C LYS A 311 -7.00 10.64 -28.44
N GLU A 312 -6.47 11.75 -28.95
CA GLU A 312 -6.34 11.91 -30.40
C GLU A 312 -5.38 10.89 -31.03
N ILE A 313 -4.31 10.52 -30.32
CA ILE A 313 -3.40 9.44 -30.73
C ILE A 313 -4.15 8.10 -30.72
N LEU A 314 -4.94 7.84 -29.68
CA LEU A 314 -5.73 6.61 -29.54
C LEU A 314 -6.85 6.51 -30.57
N ASP A 315 -7.52 7.62 -30.87
CA ASP A 315 -8.58 7.68 -31.86
C ASP A 315 -8.01 7.49 -33.28
N HIS A 316 -6.79 7.99 -33.53
CA HIS A 316 -6.07 7.75 -34.78
C HIS A 316 -5.74 6.26 -34.97
N PHE A 317 -5.21 5.59 -33.94
CA PHE A 317 -4.94 4.15 -33.95
C PHE A 317 -6.10 3.31 -33.39
N SER A 318 -7.34 3.69 -33.72
CA SER A 318 -8.54 3.09 -33.14
C SER A 318 -8.79 1.63 -33.57
N GLU A 319 -8.23 1.21 -34.70
CA GLU A 319 -8.28 -0.17 -35.19
C GLU A 319 -7.39 -1.13 -34.41
N ALA A 320 -6.32 -0.61 -33.80
CA ALA A 320 -5.45 -1.38 -32.92
C ALA A 320 -6.19 -1.78 -31.63
N VAL A 321 -5.77 -2.89 -31.03
CA VAL A 321 -6.12 -3.18 -29.64
C VAL A 321 -5.34 -2.20 -28.75
N GLN A 322 -5.99 -1.64 -27.75
CA GLN A 322 -5.42 -0.62 -26.86
C GLN A 322 -5.46 -1.11 -25.42
N LEU A 323 -4.28 -1.30 -24.85
CA LEU A 323 -4.07 -1.73 -23.48
C LEU A 323 -3.61 -0.55 -22.62
N GLY A 324 -4.53 -0.03 -21.82
CA GLY A 324 -4.22 0.93 -20.77
C GLY A 324 -3.69 0.23 -19.52
N MET A 325 -2.66 0.78 -18.91
CA MET A 325 -2.15 0.34 -17.60
C MET A 325 -2.09 1.53 -16.64
N THR A 326 -2.61 1.36 -15.43
CA THR A 326 -2.60 2.39 -14.38
C THR A 326 -2.18 1.82 -13.03
N ALA A 327 -1.54 2.65 -12.22
CA ALA A 327 -1.21 2.33 -10.83
C ALA A 327 -2.31 2.67 -9.82
N THR A 328 -3.36 3.34 -10.28
CA THR A 328 -4.33 4.01 -9.40
C THR A 328 -5.76 3.51 -9.67
N PRO A 329 -6.59 3.39 -8.62
CA PRO A 329 -8.00 3.03 -8.78
C PRO A 329 -8.74 4.11 -9.56
N LYS A 330 -9.99 3.80 -9.94
CA LYS A 330 -10.92 4.79 -10.48
C LYS A 330 -11.14 5.89 -9.44
N GLN A 331 -10.92 7.12 -9.86
CA GLN A 331 -11.00 8.36 -9.09
C GLN A 331 -11.64 9.42 -9.99
N ASP A 332 -12.12 10.52 -9.41
CA ASP A 332 -12.73 11.61 -10.20
C ASP A 332 -11.77 12.17 -11.26
N GLU A 333 -10.48 12.22 -10.94
CA GLU A 333 -9.42 12.74 -11.82
C GLU A 333 -9.13 11.84 -13.04
N ASN A 334 -9.50 10.54 -12.99
CA ASN A 334 -9.20 9.56 -14.05
C ASN A 334 -10.46 8.83 -14.55
N ILE A 335 -11.65 9.38 -14.29
CA ILE A 335 -12.92 8.76 -14.65
C ILE A 335 -13.06 8.51 -16.15
N ASP A 336 -12.56 9.43 -16.98
CA ASP A 336 -12.58 9.32 -18.44
C ASP A 336 -11.70 8.18 -18.95
N THR A 337 -10.56 7.93 -18.31
CA THR A 337 -9.69 6.79 -18.61
C THR A 337 -10.45 5.48 -18.40
N TYR A 338 -11.10 5.32 -17.25
CA TYR A 338 -11.89 4.12 -16.97
C TYR A 338 -13.08 4.01 -17.92
N ALA A 339 -13.76 5.12 -18.21
CA ALA A 339 -14.87 5.13 -19.17
C ALA A 339 -14.41 4.68 -20.57
N TYR A 340 -13.22 5.08 -21.00
CA TYR A 340 -12.66 4.70 -22.30
C TYR A 340 -12.22 3.23 -22.36
N PHE A 341 -11.32 2.81 -21.45
CA PHE A 341 -10.71 1.48 -21.52
C PHE A 341 -11.63 0.36 -21.01
N CYS A 342 -12.61 0.66 -20.15
CA CYS A 342 -13.61 -0.30 -19.70
C CYS A 342 -14.93 -0.20 -20.49
N SER A 343 -14.95 0.53 -21.61
CA SER A 343 -16.15 0.71 -22.44
C SER A 343 -16.71 -0.59 -23.01
N GLU A 344 -15.87 -1.62 -23.17
CA GLU A 344 -16.26 -2.94 -23.71
C GLU A 344 -16.46 -4.01 -22.61
N GLU A 345 -16.32 -3.64 -21.33
CA GLU A 345 -16.52 -4.54 -20.19
C GLU A 345 -18.00 -4.60 -19.79
N GLU A 346 -18.40 -5.73 -19.22
CA GLU A 346 -19.75 -5.90 -18.67
C GLU A 346 -19.94 -5.05 -17.41
N GLU A 347 -21.16 -4.56 -17.20
CA GLU A 347 -21.53 -3.88 -15.97
C GLU A 347 -21.77 -4.90 -14.86
N VAL A 348 -21.09 -4.71 -13.74
CA VAL A 348 -21.23 -5.52 -12.53
C VAL A 348 -21.68 -4.65 -11.38
N LEU A 349 -22.36 -5.25 -10.39
CA LEU A 349 -22.68 -4.57 -9.14
C LEU A 349 -21.38 -4.14 -8.44
N ILE A 350 -21.35 -2.91 -7.92
CA ILE A 350 -20.23 -2.40 -7.12
C ILE A 350 -20.05 -3.27 -5.87
N ASP A 351 -21.16 -3.66 -5.27
CA ASP A 351 -21.21 -4.55 -4.12
C ASP A 351 -22.37 -5.55 -4.33
N PRO A 352 -22.09 -6.85 -4.52
CA PRO A 352 -23.12 -7.86 -4.68
C PRO A 352 -24.06 -7.99 -3.47
N GLU A 353 -23.58 -7.65 -2.26
CA GLU A 353 -24.39 -7.70 -1.03
C GLU A 353 -25.24 -6.42 -0.86
N HIS A 354 -24.86 -5.34 -1.54
CA HIS A 354 -25.52 -4.03 -1.49
C HIS A 354 -25.80 -3.48 -2.91
N PRO A 355 -26.76 -4.06 -3.66
CA PRO A 355 -27.02 -3.68 -5.06
C PRO A 355 -27.41 -2.22 -5.26
N GLU A 356 -27.94 -1.55 -4.23
CA GLU A 356 -28.28 -0.13 -4.23
C GLU A 356 -27.06 0.79 -4.43
N ARG A 357 -25.84 0.27 -4.24
CA ARG A 357 -24.59 1.00 -4.50
C ARG A 357 -24.33 1.20 -6.00
N GLY A 358 -25.13 0.60 -6.87
CA GLY A 358 -25.08 0.77 -8.32
C GLY A 358 -24.14 -0.20 -9.04
N THR A 359 -23.95 0.03 -10.33
CA THR A 359 -23.09 -0.78 -11.20
C THR A 359 -21.86 -0.02 -11.66
N TRP A 360 -20.83 -0.76 -12.05
CA TRP A 360 -19.65 -0.21 -12.71
C TRP A 360 -19.05 -1.23 -13.69
N ARG A 361 -18.21 -0.74 -14.60
CA ARG A 361 -17.42 -1.56 -15.51
C ARG A 361 -16.00 -1.69 -14.95
N PRO A 362 -15.61 -2.88 -14.45
CA PRO A 362 -14.32 -3.06 -13.81
C PRO A 362 -13.19 -3.14 -14.85
N PRO A 363 -11.93 -2.82 -14.48
CA PRO A 363 -10.79 -3.13 -15.33
C PRO A 363 -10.67 -4.64 -15.52
N ALA A 364 -9.96 -5.06 -16.58
CA ALA A 364 -9.74 -6.47 -16.90
C ALA A 364 -9.12 -7.26 -15.74
N TYR A 365 -8.26 -6.60 -14.97
CA TYR A 365 -7.74 -7.10 -13.71
C TYR A 365 -7.32 -5.96 -12.80
N ARG A 366 -7.43 -6.19 -11.48
CA ARG A 366 -7.08 -5.22 -10.42
C ARG A 366 -6.16 -5.87 -9.38
N TYR A 367 -5.04 -5.23 -9.08
CA TYR A 367 -4.13 -5.63 -8.01
C TYR A 367 -3.65 -4.41 -7.24
N SER A 368 -4.21 -4.20 -6.05
CA SER A 368 -4.01 -2.99 -5.24
C SER A 368 -2.70 -3.00 -4.45
N LEU A 369 -2.32 -1.83 -3.91
CA LEU A 369 -1.17 -1.71 -3.02
C LEU A 369 -1.42 -2.53 -1.75
N GLY A 370 -2.64 -2.44 -1.21
CA GLY A 370 -3.10 -3.22 -0.07
C GLY A 370 -2.97 -4.73 -0.26
N GLN A 371 -3.42 -5.25 -1.40
CA GLN A 371 -3.28 -6.67 -1.72
C GLN A 371 -1.80 -7.07 -1.85
N GLY A 372 -0.98 -6.24 -2.50
CA GLY A 372 0.46 -6.48 -2.60
C GLY A 372 1.19 -6.52 -1.26
N ILE A 373 0.75 -5.71 -0.28
CA ILE A 373 1.27 -5.71 1.09
C ILE A 373 0.80 -6.98 1.83
N GLU A 374 -0.48 -7.34 1.71
CA GLU A 374 -1.06 -8.51 2.36
C GLU A 374 -0.42 -9.81 1.87
N ASP A 375 -0.18 -9.92 0.57
CA ASP A 375 0.50 -11.07 -0.02
C ASP A 375 2.01 -11.07 0.26
N GLY A 376 2.58 -9.94 0.70
CA GLY A 376 4.00 -9.81 1.06
C GLY A 376 4.95 -9.60 -0.11
N PHE A 377 4.42 -9.18 -1.27
CA PHE A 377 5.18 -8.77 -2.46
C PHE A 377 5.57 -7.28 -2.43
N LEU A 378 4.82 -6.47 -1.70
CA LEU A 378 5.12 -5.06 -1.46
C LEU A 378 5.47 -4.83 0.01
N ALA A 379 6.33 -3.84 0.23
CA ALA A 379 6.77 -3.38 1.53
C ALA A 379 5.61 -2.74 2.29
N THR A 380 5.49 -3.08 3.57
CA THR A 380 4.54 -2.42 4.48
C THR A 380 5.03 -1.01 4.84
N TYR A 381 4.19 -0.16 5.44
CA TYR A 381 4.57 1.20 5.80
C TYR A 381 4.10 1.67 7.17
N LYS A 382 4.81 2.66 7.70
CA LYS A 382 4.51 3.36 8.95
C LYS A 382 4.33 4.85 8.68
N VAL A 383 3.27 5.45 9.22
CA VAL A 383 2.98 6.87 9.02
C VAL A 383 3.38 7.66 10.27
N HIS A 384 4.20 8.68 10.09
CA HIS A 384 4.58 9.67 11.08
C HIS A 384 3.93 11.00 10.68
N ARG A 385 2.81 11.35 11.32
CA ARG A 385 2.15 12.63 11.09
C ARG A 385 2.68 13.65 12.09
N VAL A 386 3.12 14.80 11.59
CA VAL A 386 3.76 15.84 12.38
C VAL A 386 3.08 17.17 12.08
N LEU A 387 2.67 17.90 13.11
CA LEU A 387 2.14 19.25 12.97
C LEU A 387 3.05 20.24 13.70
N THR A 388 3.41 21.33 13.02
CA THR A 388 4.11 22.45 13.66
C THR A 388 3.10 23.36 14.36
N THR A 389 3.57 24.21 15.28
CA THR A 389 2.71 25.21 15.95
C THR A 389 1.97 26.09 14.95
N VAL A 390 2.66 26.63 13.96
CA VAL A 390 2.04 27.45 12.90
C VAL A 390 1.08 26.68 11.99
N ASP A 391 1.28 25.36 11.79
CA ASP A 391 0.31 24.53 11.04
C ASP A 391 -0.94 24.20 11.87
N LYS A 392 -0.81 24.13 13.19
CA LYS A 392 -1.92 23.84 14.11
C LYS A 392 -2.80 25.09 14.35
N ASP A 393 -2.16 26.20 14.68
CA ASP A 393 -2.84 27.41 15.14
C ASP A 393 -3.16 28.38 13.99
N GLY A 394 -2.49 28.22 12.84
CA GLY A 394 -2.46 29.22 11.78
C GLY A 394 -1.47 30.34 12.08
N LEU A 395 -1.19 31.18 11.07
CA LEU A 395 -0.34 32.35 11.20
C LEU A 395 -1.16 33.62 11.06
N ASN A 396 -1.26 34.39 12.14
CA ASN A 396 -1.77 35.76 12.13
C ASN A 396 -0.60 36.74 11.96
N LEU A 397 -0.65 37.59 10.93
CA LEU A 397 0.46 38.51 10.63
C LEU A 397 0.65 39.59 11.71
N LYS A 398 -0.43 40.08 12.33
CA LYS A 398 -0.34 41.10 13.38
C LYS A 398 0.33 40.56 14.63
N GLU A 399 -0.07 39.36 15.05
CA GLU A 399 0.52 38.68 16.20
C GLU A 399 2.00 38.31 15.94
N ALA A 400 2.33 37.92 14.70
CA ALA A 400 3.71 37.64 14.31
C ALA A 400 4.61 38.89 14.39
N GLU A 401 4.12 40.03 13.91
CA GLU A 401 4.84 41.32 14.00
C GLU A 401 5.03 41.75 15.46
N GLU A 402 4.00 41.59 16.30
CA GLU A 402 4.09 41.84 17.76
C GLU A 402 5.11 40.94 18.47
N GLN A 403 5.32 39.73 17.96
CA GLN A 403 6.33 38.78 18.44
C GLN A 403 7.73 39.05 17.88
N GLY A 404 7.91 40.10 17.07
CA GLY A 404 9.19 40.51 16.50
C GLY A 404 9.57 39.82 15.18
N ALA A 405 8.60 39.23 14.46
CA ALA A 405 8.85 38.67 13.15
C ALA A 405 9.01 39.77 12.09
N GLU A 406 9.99 39.61 11.20
CA GLU A 406 10.17 40.46 10.02
C GLU A 406 9.24 39.97 8.90
N ILE A 407 8.32 40.85 8.46
CA ILE A 407 7.34 40.56 7.42
C ILE A 407 7.67 41.41 6.19
N PHE A 408 7.98 40.74 5.08
CA PHE A 408 8.17 41.36 3.77
C PHE A 408 6.97 41.05 2.87
N ILE A 409 6.22 42.09 2.52
CA ILE A 409 5.05 42.03 1.64
C ILE A 409 5.41 42.70 0.31
N PRO A 410 5.38 41.98 -0.82
CA PRO A 410 5.58 42.58 -2.14
C PRO A 410 4.50 43.64 -2.47
N GLU A 411 4.85 44.64 -3.27
CA GLU A 411 3.97 45.79 -3.59
C GLU A 411 2.63 45.39 -4.23
N ASP A 412 2.58 44.26 -4.95
CA ASP A 412 1.40 43.77 -5.67
C ASP A 412 0.55 42.74 -4.89
N VAL A 413 0.76 42.59 -3.57
CA VAL A 413 0.11 41.54 -2.76
C VAL A 413 -0.71 42.12 -1.62
N GLU A 414 -2.02 41.85 -1.63
CA GLU A 414 -2.90 42.13 -0.49
C GLU A 414 -2.76 41.02 0.58
N PRO A 415 -2.31 41.34 1.80
CA PRO A 415 -2.15 40.35 2.86
C PRO A 415 -3.50 39.93 3.47
N ARG A 416 -3.66 38.65 3.75
CA ARG A 416 -4.72 38.11 4.61
C ARG A 416 -4.41 38.34 6.08
N GLU A 417 -5.44 38.33 6.91
CA GLU A 417 -5.26 38.37 8.37
C GLU A 417 -4.70 37.05 8.91
N VAL A 418 -5.21 35.90 8.43
CA VAL A 418 -4.78 34.56 8.86
C VAL A 418 -4.41 33.70 7.66
N TYR A 419 -3.26 33.04 7.78
CA TYR A 419 -2.75 32.06 6.82
C TYR A 419 -2.74 30.67 7.44
N THR A 420 -3.12 29.66 6.65
CA THR A 420 -3.09 28.25 7.06
C THR A 420 -2.20 27.45 6.11
N THR A 421 -1.99 26.15 6.38
CA THR A 421 -1.08 25.27 5.62
C THR A 421 -1.19 25.39 4.09
N PRO A 422 -2.38 25.42 3.46
CA PRO A 422 -2.48 25.59 2.01
C PRO A 422 -1.93 26.93 1.50
N GLN A 423 -2.05 28.01 2.28
CA GLN A 423 -1.50 29.32 1.89
C GLN A 423 0.01 29.39 2.11
N PHE A 424 0.57 28.64 3.08
CA PHE A 424 2.03 28.52 3.30
C PHE A 424 2.80 27.96 2.10
N GLU A 425 2.10 27.49 1.07
CA GLU A 425 2.71 26.94 -0.15
C GLU A 425 2.62 27.91 -1.32
N ARG A 426 1.48 28.61 -1.42
CA ARG A 426 1.13 29.41 -2.59
C ARG A 426 1.36 30.90 -2.40
N GLU A 427 1.18 31.39 -1.17
CA GLU A 427 1.05 32.82 -0.89
C GLU A 427 2.14 33.34 0.05
N ILE A 428 2.65 32.51 0.97
CA ILE A 428 3.61 32.93 2.00
C ILE A 428 4.74 31.91 2.16
N THR A 429 5.97 32.38 2.30
CA THR A 429 7.18 31.59 2.55
C THR A 429 7.59 31.74 4.00
N LEU A 430 7.74 30.62 4.72
CA LEU A 430 8.07 30.58 6.15
C LEU A 430 9.39 29.81 6.37
N PRO A 431 10.57 30.44 6.23
CA PRO A 431 11.86 29.75 6.40
C PRO A 431 12.04 29.11 7.79
N ASP A 432 11.51 29.73 8.85
CA ASP A 432 11.60 29.18 10.21
C ASP A 432 10.76 27.91 10.39
N ARG A 433 9.60 27.83 9.73
CA ARG A 433 8.81 26.61 9.62
C ARG A 433 9.60 25.50 8.94
N THR A 434 10.25 25.79 7.82
CA THR A 434 11.12 24.82 7.12
C THR A 434 12.30 24.37 7.99
N ARG A 435 12.96 25.29 8.73
CA ARG A 435 14.05 24.94 9.66
C ARG A 435 13.57 24.03 10.78
N ALA A 436 12.41 24.29 11.37
CA ALA A 436 11.83 23.44 12.41
C ALA A 436 11.53 22.02 11.87
N MET A 437 10.93 21.92 10.68
CA MET A 437 10.67 20.64 10.00
C MET A 437 11.97 19.88 9.68
N VAL A 438 13.01 20.56 9.19
CA VAL A 438 14.30 19.93 8.88
C VAL A 438 15.01 19.44 10.15
N ARG A 439 15.03 20.22 11.23
CA ARG A 439 15.60 19.78 12.52
C ARG A 439 14.88 18.55 13.06
N HIS A 440 13.55 18.55 13.00
CA HIS A 440 12.75 17.39 13.41
C HIS A 440 13.06 16.18 12.52
N LEU A 441 13.07 16.35 11.19
CA LEU A 441 13.42 15.29 10.25
C LEU A 441 14.82 14.74 10.52
N ALA A 442 15.81 15.59 10.77
CA ALA A 442 17.16 15.16 11.11
C ALA A 442 17.18 14.34 12.39
N GLY A 443 16.39 14.72 13.41
CA GLY A 443 16.18 13.92 14.61
C GLY A 443 15.63 12.51 14.32
N LEU A 444 14.60 12.41 13.48
CA LEU A 444 14.04 11.12 13.05
C LEU A 444 15.05 10.27 12.28
N LEU A 445 15.78 10.87 11.33
CA LEU A 445 16.80 10.17 10.55
C LEU A 445 17.95 9.67 11.44
N ARG A 446 18.41 10.46 12.43
CA ARG A 446 19.41 10.00 13.42
C ARG A 446 18.89 8.82 14.24
N ARG A 447 17.62 8.86 14.67
CA ARG A 447 16.99 7.81 15.47
C ARG A 447 16.82 6.50 14.70
N PHE A 448 16.37 6.59 13.45
CA PHE A 448 15.95 5.42 12.68
C PHE A 448 17.01 4.89 11.71
N GLY A 449 17.94 5.74 11.28
CA GLY A 449 19.04 5.35 10.41
C GLY A 449 19.45 6.50 9.49
N LYS A 450 20.55 7.17 9.83
CA LYS A 450 21.01 8.36 9.08
C LYS A 450 21.47 8.09 7.65
N MET A 451 21.68 6.83 7.27
CA MET A 451 22.07 6.43 5.92
C MET A 451 20.91 5.83 5.12
N GLU A 452 19.69 5.87 5.67
CA GLU A 452 18.51 5.36 4.98
C GLU A 452 18.06 6.33 3.87
N LYS A 453 17.96 5.83 2.64
CA LYS A 453 17.57 6.65 1.49
C LYS A 453 16.22 7.31 1.70
N THR A 454 16.18 8.61 1.49
CA THR A 454 15.05 9.48 1.84
C THR A 454 14.71 10.39 0.68
N ILE A 455 13.42 10.46 0.32
CA ILE A 455 12.92 11.41 -0.70
C ILE A 455 12.05 12.45 0.00
N VAL A 456 12.36 13.74 -0.21
CA VAL A 456 11.60 14.85 0.35
C VAL A 456 10.87 15.61 -0.74
N PHE A 457 9.54 15.65 -0.67
CA PHE A 457 8.66 16.38 -1.58
C PHE A 457 8.41 17.78 -1.04
N CYS A 458 9.01 18.76 -1.71
CA CYS A 458 8.98 20.18 -1.40
C CYS A 458 7.99 20.93 -2.31
N VAL A 459 7.59 22.12 -1.88
CA VAL A 459 6.58 22.95 -2.55
C VAL A 459 7.02 23.34 -3.96
N ASP A 460 8.23 23.86 -4.10
CA ASP A 460 8.82 24.33 -5.35
C ASP A 460 10.34 24.05 -5.37
N MET A 461 11.01 24.44 -6.46
CA MET A 461 12.43 24.20 -6.66
C MET A 461 13.31 24.97 -5.67
N GLU A 462 12.93 26.18 -5.29
CA GLU A 462 13.64 26.98 -4.28
C GLU A 462 13.56 26.32 -2.90
N HIS A 463 12.37 25.87 -2.51
CA HIS A 463 12.18 25.13 -1.26
C HIS A 463 12.98 23.83 -1.26
N ALA A 464 13.04 23.09 -2.38
CA ALA A 464 13.84 21.89 -2.50
C ALA A 464 15.35 22.16 -2.28
N ARG A 465 15.89 23.26 -2.83
CA ARG A 465 17.28 23.67 -2.60
C ARG A 465 17.53 24.04 -1.14
N LEU A 466 16.62 24.81 -0.53
CA LEU A 466 16.74 25.19 0.87
C LEU A 466 16.77 23.96 1.79
N VAL A 467 15.85 23.01 1.59
CA VAL A 467 15.78 21.79 2.40
C VAL A 467 17.02 20.92 2.19
N ALA A 468 17.50 20.76 0.94
CA ALA A 468 18.72 20.01 0.65
C ALA A 468 19.92 20.61 1.37
N ARG A 469 20.10 21.94 1.29
CA ARG A 469 21.17 22.64 2.00
C ARG A 469 21.08 22.43 3.51
N LEU A 470 19.91 22.63 4.12
CA LEU A 470 19.77 22.49 5.57
C LEU A 470 20.04 21.05 6.05
N LEU A 471 19.60 20.04 5.30
CA LEU A 471 19.91 18.63 5.61
C LEU A 471 21.39 18.29 5.36
N GLN A 472 22.01 18.88 4.34
CA GLN A 472 23.44 18.76 4.10
C GLN A 472 24.25 19.39 5.24
N ASP A 473 23.82 20.51 5.79
CA ASP A 473 24.47 21.16 6.94
C ASP A 473 24.32 20.34 8.24
N GLU A 474 23.17 19.67 8.43
CA GLU A 474 22.92 18.80 9.59
C GLU A 474 23.74 17.50 9.58
N PHE A 475 23.97 16.91 8.40
CA PHE A 475 24.57 15.57 8.28
C PHE A 475 25.94 15.54 7.60
N GLY A 476 26.30 16.53 6.79
CA GLY A 476 27.60 16.62 6.12
C GLY A 476 28.76 16.54 7.11
N PRO A 477 28.80 17.36 8.18
CA PRO A 477 29.82 17.28 9.22
C PRO A 477 29.81 15.94 9.98
N GLU A 478 28.62 15.34 10.17
CA GLU A 478 28.45 14.10 10.93
C GLU A 478 28.87 12.85 10.13
N THR A 479 28.73 12.88 8.81
CA THR A 479 28.95 11.74 7.92
C THR A 479 30.21 11.85 7.07
N GLY A 480 30.75 13.07 6.90
CA GLY A 480 31.89 13.37 6.03
C GLY A 480 31.54 13.42 4.54
N PHE A 481 30.27 13.28 4.15
CA PHE A 481 29.85 13.34 2.75
C PHE A 481 29.48 14.76 2.33
N SER A 482 30.05 15.23 1.23
CA SER A 482 29.70 16.53 0.61
C SER A 482 28.40 16.47 -0.21
N ASP A 483 27.94 15.27 -0.56
CA ASP A 483 26.73 14.99 -1.34
C ASP A 483 25.70 14.16 -0.56
N TYR A 484 25.61 14.35 0.76
CA TYR A 484 24.64 13.65 1.60
C TYR A 484 23.20 13.97 1.19
N ALA A 485 22.87 15.26 1.03
CA ALA A 485 21.56 15.73 0.59
C ALA A 485 21.70 16.59 -0.68
N VAL A 486 20.94 16.26 -1.72
CA VAL A 486 21.01 16.94 -3.03
C VAL A 486 19.61 17.28 -3.56
N PRO A 487 19.45 18.41 -4.28
CA PRO A 487 18.22 18.75 -4.96
C PRO A 487 18.15 18.08 -6.35
N ILE A 488 17.14 17.22 -6.56
CA ILE A 488 16.84 16.63 -7.87
C ILE A 488 15.63 17.36 -8.45
N ILE A 489 15.92 18.48 -9.13
CA ILE A 489 14.96 19.41 -9.74
C ILE A 489 15.38 19.74 -11.20
N ALA A 490 14.45 20.24 -12.00
CA ALA A 490 14.67 20.39 -13.45
C ALA A 490 15.77 21.40 -13.80
N GLU A 491 15.91 22.46 -13.00
CA GLU A 491 16.91 23.51 -13.21
C GLU A 491 18.36 23.05 -13.01
N GLU A 492 18.62 21.94 -12.32
CA GLU A 492 19.99 21.41 -12.15
C GLU A 492 20.47 20.61 -13.38
N GLY A 493 19.60 20.40 -14.38
CA GLY A 493 19.96 19.81 -15.67
C GLY A 493 20.61 18.42 -15.56
N GLU A 494 21.77 18.26 -16.18
CA GLU A 494 22.54 17.01 -16.20
C GLU A 494 23.00 16.55 -14.80
N GLU A 495 23.23 17.47 -13.86
CA GLU A 495 23.64 17.12 -12.51
C GLU A 495 22.55 16.34 -11.77
N ALA A 496 21.30 16.79 -11.90
CA ALA A 496 20.15 16.10 -11.32
C ALA A 496 20.03 14.67 -11.87
N HIS A 497 20.32 14.44 -13.15
CA HIS A 497 20.31 13.10 -13.74
C HIS A 497 21.40 12.21 -13.14
N ARG A 498 22.63 12.72 -12.99
CA ARG A 498 23.74 12.00 -12.36
C ARG A 498 23.44 11.63 -10.90
N TRP A 499 22.91 12.58 -10.13
CA TRP A 499 22.48 12.30 -8.75
C TRP A 499 21.35 11.30 -8.70
N LEU A 500 20.39 11.37 -9.62
CA LEU A 500 19.27 10.47 -9.69
C LEU A 500 19.69 9.03 -9.97
N GLU A 501 20.59 8.81 -10.93
CA GLU A 501 21.15 7.50 -11.23
C GLU A 501 21.88 6.91 -10.02
N ARG A 502 22.74 7.72 -9.37
CA ARG A 502 23.42 7.30 -8.14
C ARG A 502 22.45 7.06 -6.99
N PHE A 503 21.40 7.86 -6.86
CA PHE A 503 20.37 7.71 -5.83
C PHE A 503 19.52 6.46 -6.05
N ALA A 504 19.25 6.07 -7.29
CA ALA A 504 18.51 4.85 -7.62
C ALA A 504 19.32 3.57 -7.37
N ASP A 505 20.64 3.63 -7.55
CA ASP A 505 21.55 2.50 -7.35
C ASP A 505 21.69 2.14 -5.86
N SER A 506 21.22 0.95 -5.47
CA SER A 506 21.19 0.51 -4.07
C SER A 506 22.58 0.20 -3.49
N GLU A 507 23.61 0.06 -4.32
CA GLU A 507 25.00 -0.10 -3.84
C GLU A 507 25.65 1.24 -3.48
N LYS A 508 25.14 2.35 -4.00
CA LYS A 508 25.69 3.69 -3.71
C LYS A 508 25.20 4.19 -2.36
N LYS A 509 26.17 4.63 -1.56
CA LYS A 509 25.94 5.23 -0.23
C LYS A 509 25.41 6.67 -0.29
N THR A 510 25.75 7.43 -1.33
CA THR A 510 25.31 8.81 -1.53
C THR A 510 24.87 9.08 -2.96
N PRO A 511 23.89 9.98 -3.17
CA PRO A 511 23.19 10.77 -2.13
C PRO A 511 22.26 9.92 -1.24
N VAL A 512 22.06 10.36 0.01
CA VAL A 512 21.16 9.70 0.98
C VAL A 512 19.81 10.39 0.97
N VAL A 513 19.78 11.72 0.83
CA VAL A 513 18.55 12.49 0.75
C VAL A 513 18.44 13.13 -0.63
N ALA A 514 17.33 12.87 -1.31
CA ALA A 514 16.96 13.57 -2.54
C ALA A 514 15.76 14.48 -2.27
N THR A 515 15.90 15.79 -2.43
CA THR A 515 14.78 16.73 -2.37
C THR A 515 14.25 17.00 -3.77
N THR A 516 12.94 17.16 -3.92
CA THR A 516 12.32 17.43 -5.22
C THR A 516 11.03 18.22 -5.08
N ALA A 517 10.64 18.95 -6.13
CA ALA A 517 9.29 19.49 -6.24
C ALA A 517 8.36 18.47 -6.93
N GLU A 518 8.75 18.04 -8.14
CA GLU A 518 7.94 17.16 -8.99
C GLU A 518 8.73 16.08 -9.76
N LEU A 519 10.04 16.22 -9.99
CA LEU A 519 10.77 15.27 -10.85
C LEU A 519 10.69 13.84 -10.34
N LEU A 520 10.80 13.65 -9.03
CA LEU A 520 10.70 12.31 -8.42
C LEU A 520 9.26 11.90 -8.14
N SER A 521 8.24 12.58 -8.66
CA SER A 521 6.84 12.17 -8.50
C SER A 521 6.48 10.97 -9.38
N THR A 522 7.00 10.91 -10.62
CA THR A 522 6.76 9.80 -11.58
C THR A 522 8.03 9.34 -12.31
N GLY A 523 8.19 8.02 -12.50
CA GLY A 523 9.21 7.48 -13.42
C GLY A 523 10.63 7.25 -12.89
N VAL A 524 10.81 7.11 -11.58
CA VAL A 524 12.11 6.75 -10.98
C VAL A 524 11.93 5.53 -10.11
N ASP A 525 12.80 4.54 -10.25
CA ASP A 525 12.80 3.33 -9.44
C ASP A 525 13.92 3.42 -8.37
N VAL A 526 13.54 3.49 -7.09
CA VAL A 526 14.50 3.51 -5.97
C VAL A 526 14.09 2.43 -4.96
N PRO A 527 14.41 1.15 -5.22
CA PRO A 527 13.98 0.04 -4.36
C PRO A 527 14.40 0.23 -2.89
N SER A 528 15.60 0.75 -2.65
CA SER A 528 16.17 1.00 -1.33
C SER A 528 15.59 2.22 -0.58
N CYS A 529 14.66 2.98 -1.16
CA CYS A 529 14.05 4.14 -0.50
C CYS A 529 13.25 3.71 0.74
N ARG A 530 13.65 4.20 1.92
CA ARG A 530 13.04 3.85 3.22
C ARG A 530 12.19 4.96 3.82
N ASN A 531 12.37 6.22 3.40
CA ASN A 531 11.61 7.34 3.94
C ASN A 531 11.05 8.21 2.81
N ILE A 532 9.75 8.45 2.82
CA ILE A 532 9.04 9.38 1.95
C ILE A 532 8.53 10.52 2.81
N VAL A 533 8.97 11.75 2.53
CA VAL A 533 8.67 12.92 3.35
C VAL A 533 7.84 13.91 2.57
N PHE A 534 6.69 14.30 3.11
CA PHE A 534 5.84 15.36 2.56
C PHE A 534 6.08 16.67 3.33
N MET A 535 6.69 17.64 2.66
CA MET A 535 6.77 19.05 3.09
C MET A 535 5.93 19.97 2.19
N LYS A 536 5.06 19.36 1.37
CA LYS A 536 4.07 20.02 0.53
C LYS A 536 2.72 19.32 0.67
N THR A 537 1.62 20.02 0.47
CA THR A 537 0.29 19.44 0.38
C THR A 537 0.19 18.72 -0.95
N VAL A 538 -0.50 17.59 -0.91
CA VAL A 538 -0.88 16.85 -2.11
C VAL A 538 -2.40 16.90 -2.16
N SER A 539 -2.96 17.42 -3.25
CA SER A 539 -4.40 17.45 -3.49
C SER A 539 -4.87 16.23 -4.28
N SER A 540 -4.07 15.79 -5.25
CA SER A 540 -4.41 14.66 -6.14
C SER A 540 -4.18 13.31 -5.45
N PRO A 541 -5.22 12.48 -5.27
CA PRO A 541 -5.08 11.10 -4.79
C PRO A 541 -4.19 10.27 -5.72
N VAL A 542 -4.29 10.51 -7.03
CA VAL A 542 -3.51 9.81 -8.05
C VAL A 542 -2.01 10.07 -7.86
N LEU A 543 -1.62 11.34 -7.71
CA LEU A 543 -0.24 11.74 -7.46
C LEU A 543 0.27 11.19 -6.12
N PHE A 544 -0.55 11.25 -5.08
CA PHE A 544 -0.21 10.72 -3.77
C PHE A 544 0.14 9.22 -3.83
N LYS A 545 -0.72 8.42 -4.49
CA LYS A 545 -0.51 6.97 -4.67
C LYS A 545 0.75 6.67 -5.48
N GLN A 546 1.05 7.46 -6.51
CA GLN A 546 2.30 7.34 -7.26
C GLN A 546 3.53 7.60 -6.38
N ILE A 547 3.46 8.62 -5.51
CA ILE A 547 4.55 8.96 -4.60
C ILE A 547 4.79 7.84 -3.59
N ILE A 548 3.77 7.42 -2.84
CA ILE A 548 3.92 6.37 -1.81
C ILE A 548 4.30 5.02 -2.41
N GLY A 549 3.83 4.73 -3.64
CA GLY A 549 4.15 3.52 -4.38
C GLY A 549 5.65 3.32 -4.64
N ARG A 550 6.47 4.37 -4.51
CA ARG A 550 7.94 4.30 -4.62
C ARG A 550 8.58 3.60 -3.43
N GLY A 551 8.00 3.81 -2.25
CA GLY A 551 8.43 3.17 -1.01
C GLY A 551 7.96 1.72 -0.94
N SER A 552 6.95 1.33 -1.72
CA SER A 552 6.33 0.00 -1.64
C SER A 552 7.20 -1.16 -2.16
N ARG A 553 8.36 -0.91 -2.77
CA ARG A 553 9.23 -1.98 -3.26
C ARG A 553 10.04 -2.62 -2.14
N ILE A 554 10.07 -3.95 -2.10
CA ILE A 554 10.99 -4.71 -1.27
C ILE A 554 12.36 -4.70 -1.94
N ASP A 555 13.42 -4.50 -1.16
CA ASP A 555 14.80 -4.58 -1.66
C ASP A 555 15.63 -5.51 -0.77
N PRO A 556 15.89 -6.75 -1.22
CA PRO A 556 16.72 -7.70 -0.49
C PRO A 556 18.17 -7.22 -0.29
N ALA A 557 18.72 -6.44 -1.23
CA ALA A 557 20.12 -5.99 -1.16
C ALA A 557 20.37 -5.08 0.05
N THR A 558 19.37 -4.27 0.41
CA THR A 558 19.40 -3.40 1.58
C THR A 558 18.56 -3.91 2.74
N GLU A 559 18.09 -5.17 2.70
CA GLU A 559 17.16 -5.76 3.68
C GLU A 559 15.91 -4.90 3.95
N LYS A 560 15.50 -4.12 2.96
CA LYS A 560 14.35 -3.24 3.09
C LYS A 560 13.07 -4.03 2.88
N LEU A 561 12.33 -4.19 3.97
CA LEU A 561 11.03 -4.87 4.01
C LEU A 561 9.84 -3.91 4.26
N TRP A 562 10.13 -2.67 4.65
CA TRP A 562 9.13 -1.66 4.97
C TRP A 562 9.68 -0.25 4.74
N PHE A 563 8.81 0.77 4.76
CA PHE A 563 9.20 2.17 4.62
C PHE A 563 8.37 3.10 5.52
N ARG A 564 8.81 4.34 5.70
CA ARG A 564 8.14 5.38 6.48
C ARG A 564 7.56 6.45 5.56
N ILE A 565 6.37 6.91 5.91
CA ILE A 565 5.76 8.13 5.37
C ILE A 565 5.81 9.17 6.48
N ILE A 566 6.60 10.22 6.30
CA ILE A 566 6.70 11.34 7.24
C ILE A 566 5.90 12.50 6.65
N ASP A 567 4.83 12.90 7.30
CA ASP A 567 3.84 13.82 6.76
C ASP A 567 3.71 15.07 7.63
N TYR A 568 4.26 16.19 7.12
CA TYR A 568 4.18 17.50 7.78
C TYR A 568 2.99 18.34 7.32
N THR A 569 2.24 17.90 6.31
CA THR A 569 1.23 18.72 5.61
C THR A 569 -0.16 18.08 5.59
N GLY A 570 -0.28 16.86 6.11
CA GLY A 570 -1.52 16.09 6.11
C GLY A 570 -1.82 15.40 4.78
N ALA A 571 -0.80 15.12 3.94
CA ALA A 571 -0.94 14.37 2.69
C ALA A 571 -1.58 12.97 2.89
N THR A 572 -1.35 12.35 4.04
CA THR A 572 -1.81 11.00 4.40
C THR A 572 -3.34 10.87 4.53
N ARG A 573 -4.08 11.98 4.55
CA ARG A 573 -5.55 11.98 4.43
C ARG A 573 -6.08 11.37 3.12
N LEU A 574 -5.21 11.19 2.12
CA LEU A 574 -5.52 10.61 0.81
C LEU A 574 -5.37 9.07 0.76
N LEU A 575 -5.02 8.42 1.88
CA LEU A 575 -5.00 6.97 1.98
C LEU A 575 -6.43 6.40 1.96
N ASP A 576 -6.68 5.38 1.13
CA ASP A 576 -7.98 4.69 1.03
C ASP A 576 -7.83 3.15 1.04
N GLU A 577 -8.90 2.43 0.73
CA GLU A 577 -8.93 0.96 0.64
C GLU A 577 -7.96 0.37 -0.39
N TRP A 578 -7.55 1.12 -1.42
CA TRP A 578 -6.54 0.66 -2.37
C TRP A 578 -5.16 0.54 -1.73
N ASP A 579 -4.87 1.39 -0.75
CA ASP A 579 -3.57 1.50 -0.10
C ASP A 579 -3.45 0.62 1.15
N ARG A 580 -4.58 0.07 1.60
CA ARG A 580 -4.71 -0.70 2.84
C ARG A 580 -5.02 -2.16 2.51
N PRO A 581 -4.49 -3.12 3.28
CA PRO A 581 -4.97 -4.50 3.21
C PRO A 581 -6.49 -4.53 3.29
N PRO A 582 -7.18 -5.41 2.53
CA PRO A 582 -8.64 -5.42 2.48
C PRO A 582 -9.24 -5.60 3.87
N LEU A 583 -10.20 -4.74 4.20
CA LEU A 583 -10.94 -4.71 5.47
C LEU A 583 -12.40 -5.11 5.21
N PRO A 584 -13.16 -5.54 6.22
CA PRO A 584 -14.62 -5.62 6.11
C PRO A 584 -15.16 -4.24 5.68
N PRO A 585 -16.19 -4.19 4.82
CA PRO A 585 -16.69 -2.92 4.32
C PRO A 585 -17.15 -2.02 5.48
N PRO A 586 -16.77 -0.73 5.49
CA PRO A 586 -17.23 0.19 6.51
C PRO A 586 -18.75 0.38 6.38
N GLU A 587 -19.44 0.40 7.53
CA GLU A 587 -20.85 0.76 7.59
C GLU A 587 -21.02 2.25 7.23
N LEU A 588 -21.82 2.51 6.20
CA LEU A 588 -22.21 3.85 5.83
C LEU A 588 -23.12 4.46 6.90
N PRO A 589 -23.12 5.79 7.06
CA PRO A 589 -24.13 6.45 7.86
C PRO A 589 -25.52 6.17 7.26
N GLN A 590 -26.33 5.40 7.96
CA GLN A 590 -27.74 5.20 7.63
C GLN A 590 -28.52 6.44 8.08
N GLY A 591 -28.97 7.24 7.12
CA GLY A 591 -29.83 8.39 7.37
C GLY A 591 -30.68 8.73 6.14
N PRO A 592 -31.87 9.33 6.33
CA PRO A 592 -32.76 9.69 5.21
C PRO A 592 -32.12 10.76 4.30
N TYR A 593 -32.06 10.47 2.99
CA TYR A 593 -31.55 11.35 1.93
C TYR A 593 -32.63 12.31 1.42
N THR A 594 -33.05 13.26 2.25
CA THR A 594 -34.18 14.16 1.90
C THR A 594 -33.83 15.64 1.88
N ALA A 595 -32.59 16.04 2.17
CA ALA A 595 -32.17 17.43 2.16
C ALA A 595 -31.95 17.95 0.72
N THR A 596 -32.21 19.25 0.50
CA THR A 596 -31.98 19.93 -0.78
C THR A 596 -31.08 21.14 -0.58
N LEU A 597 -30.07 21.30 -1.43
CA LEU A 597 -29.15 22.44 -1.46
C LEU A 597 -29.29 23.18 -2.78
N GLU A 598 -29.71 24.43 -2.72
CA GLU A 598 -29.85 25.33 -3.87
C GLU A 598 -28.93 26.55 -3.70
N GLY A 599 -28.55 27.19 -4.79
CA GLY A 599 -27.67 28.35 -4.69
C GLY A 599 -27.38 29.03 -6.01
N ARG A 600 -26.66 30.16 -5.94
CA ARG A 600 -26.25 30.93 -7.12
C ARG A 600 -24.76 31.22 -7.08
N VAL A 601 -24.09 31.08 -8.22
CA VAL A 601 -22.68 31.41 -8.45
C VAL A 601 -22.61 32.70 -9.26
N PHE A 602 -21.85 33.68 -8.76
CA PHE A 602 -21.67 34.98 -9.41
C PHE A 602 -20.25 35.53 -9.25
N SER A 603 -19.87 36.49 -10.09
CA SER A 603 -18.59 37.19 -10.01
C SER A 603 -18.56 38.08 -8.78
N ALA A 604 -17.55 37.93 -7.92
CA ALA A 604 -17.37 38.77 -6.74
C ALA A 604 -16.97 40.22 -7.07
N GLU A 605 -16.52 40.48 -8.31
CA GLU A 605 -16.08 41.80 -8.78
C GLU A 605 -17.25 42.61 -9.36
N ASP A 606 -18.10 41.97 -10.17
CA ASP A 606 -19.11 42.65 -10.99
C ASP A 606 -20.56 42.23 -10.66
N GLU A 607 -20.75 41.31 -9.70
CA GLU A 607 -22.03 40.69 -9.30
C GLU A 607 -22.81 39.97 -10.42
N LEU A 608 -22.20 39.78 -11.59
CA LEU A 608 -22.80 39.07 -12.72
C LEU A 608 -22.85 37.55 -12.49
N PRO A 609 -23.95 36.87 -12.87
CA PRO A 609 -24.06 35.42 -12.76
C PRO A 609 -23.02 34.70 -13.63
N ILE A 610 -22.49 33.58 -13.12
CA ILE A 610 -21.52 32.76 -13.84
C ILE A 610 -22.25 31.50 -14.35
N ALA A 611 -22.54 31.48 -15.65
CA ALA A 611 -23.12 30.32 -16.33
C ALA A 611 -22.06 29.26 -16.65
N GLY A 612 -22.42 27.97 -16.49
CA GLY A 612 -21.52 26.85 -16.75
C GLY A 612 -20.43 26.61 -15.71
N ALA A 613 -20.56 27.17 -14.49
CA ALA A 613 -19.71 26.83 -13.36
C ALA A 613 -20.00 25.41 -12.88
N ARG A 614 -18.96 24.61 -12.64
CA ARG A 614 -19.04 23.25 -12.11
C ARG A 614 -19.17 23.32 -10.59
N VAL A 615 -20.26 22.82 -10.06
CA VAL A 615 -20.55 22.75 -8.62
C VAL A 615 -20.60 21.27 -8.20
N SER A 616 -19.85 20.89 -7.17
CA SER A 616 -19.84 19.53 -6.59
C SER A 616 -19.99 19.57 -5.07
N VAL A 617 -20.67 18.58 -4.48
CA VAL A 617 -20.79 18.39 -3.02
C VAL A 617 -20.05 17.12 -2.62
N ILE A 618 -19.14 17.23 -1.65
CA ILE A 618 -18.40 16.10 -1.07
C ILE A 618 -19.09 15.69 0.22
N LEU A 619 -19.68 14.50 0.21
CA LEU A 619 -20.43 13.90 1.32
C LEU A 619 -19.52 13.09 2.28
N GLY A 620 -18.34 12.69 1.82
CA GLY A 620 -17.35 11.94 2.59
C GLY A 620 -16.14 11.53 1.72
N PRO A 621 -15.16 10.79 2.27
CA PRO A 621 -14.06 10.24 1.50
C PRO A 621 -14.61 9.34 0.39
N ASN A 622 -14.28 9.63 -0.88
CA ASN A 622 -14.75 8.93 -2.09
C ASN A 622 -16.26 9.02 -2.39
N HIS A 623 -17.00 9.95 -1.77
CA HIS A 623 -18.42 10.14 -2.05
C HIS A 623 -18.69 11.60 -2.44
N GLN A 624 -18.68 11.88 -3.75
CA GLN A 624 -18.96 13.18 -4.34
C GLN A 624 -20.26 13.11 -5.17
N ARG A 625 -21.15 14.08 -5.00
CA ARG A 625 -22.26 14.34 -5.92
C ARG A 625 -21.97 15.56 -6.78
N GLY A 626 -22.23 15.46 -8.07
CA GLY A 626 -21.87 16.47 -9.08
C GLY A 626 -20.68 16.02 -9.95
N PRO A 627 -20.19 16.87 -10.86
CA PRO A 627 -20.52 18.28 -10.98
C PRO A 627 -21.85 18.52 -11.69
N ILE A 628 -22.66 19.42 -11.13
CA ILE A 628 -23.75 20.07 -11.89
C ILE A 628 -23.22 21.38 -12.45
N LEU A 629 -23.69 21.74 -13.64
CA LEU A 629 -23.37 23.03 -14.26
C LEU A 629 -24.41 24.06 -13.85
N THR A 630 -23.97 25.27 -13.54
CA THR A 630 -24.89 26.39 -13.31
C THR A 630 -25.58 26.80 -14.60
N ASP A 631 -26.84 27.21 -14.49
CA ASP A 631 -27.65 27.73 -15.62
C ASP A 631 -27.23 29.16 -16.05
N GLU A 632 -27.96 29.75 -17.02
CA GLU A 632 -27.71 31.12 -17.52
C GLU A 632 -27.82 32.20 -16.42
N GLU A 633 -28.52 31.91 -15.32
CA GLU A 633 -28.70 32.78 -14.17
C GLU A 633 -27.70 32.48 -13.05
N GLY A 634 -26.79 31.52 -13.26
CA GLY A 634 -25.75 31.10 -12.33
C GLY A 634 -26.27 30.15 -11.23
N LYS A 635 -27.48 29.60 -11.33
CA LYS A 635 -28.10 28.79 -10.27
C LYS A 635 -27.72 27.32 -10.34
N PHE A 636 -27.67 26.65 -9.19
CA PHE A 636 -27.46 25.21 -9.05
C PHE A 636 -28.40 24.61 -7.99
N CYS A 637 -28.69 23.31 -8.10
CA CYS A 637 -29.57 22.58 -7.19
C CYS A 637 -29.13 21.11 -7.02
N PHE A 638 -28.92 20.68 -5.78
CA PHE A 638 -28.73 19.29 -5.37
C PHE A 638 -29.92 18.82 -4.55
N LYS A 639 -30.58 17.75 -4.98
CA LYS A 639 -31.65 17.08 -4.24
C LYS A 639 -31.12 15.78 -3.64
N GLU A 640 -31.82 15.28 -2.61
CA GLU A 640 -31.53 14.00 -1.94
C GLU A 640 -30.16 13.95 -1.24
N LEU A 641 -29.77 15.04 -0.58
CA LEU A 641 -28.58 15.04 0.27
C LEU A 641 -28.93 14.46 1.67
N PRO A 642 -28.00 13.76 2.33
CA PRO A 642 -28.18 13.34 3.72
C PRO A 642 -28.16 14.56 4.65
N GLY A 643 -28.72 14.49 5.86
CA GLY A 643 -28.50 15.56 6.85
C GLY A 643 -27.07 15.55 7.38
N GLY A 644 -26.39 16.69 7.38
CA GLY A 644 -25.01 16.80 7.87
C GLY A 644 -24.19 17.95 7.27
N THR A 645 -22.94 18.07 7.72
CA THR A 645 -21.96 19.05 7.23
C THR A 645 -21.17 18.49 6.05
N PHE A 646 -21.24 19.15 4.91
CA PHE A 646 -20.57 18.74 3.67
C PHE A 646 -19.68 19.85 3.11
N THR A 647 -18.84 19.48 2.15
CA THR A 647 -17.97 20.43 1.46
C THR A 647 -18.48 20.68 0.06
N LEU A 648 -18.90 21.91 -0.24
CA LEU A 648 -19.27 22.36 -1.59
C LEU A 648 -18.03 22.92 -2.29
N VAL A 649 -17.73 22.44 -3.49
CA VAL A 649 -16.63 22.91 -4.34
C VAL A 649 -17.23 23.53 -5.61
N VAL A 650 -16.81 24.75 -5.93
CA VAL A 650 -17.28 25.49 -7.12
C VAL A 650 -16.09 25.93 -7.96
N ASN A 651 -16.12 25.60 -9.25
CA ASN A 651 -15.08 25.89 -10.22
C ASN A 651 -15.68 26.50 -11.50
N ALA A 652 -15.10 27.60 -12.00
CA ALA A 652 -15.47 28.21 -13.27
C ALA A 652 -14.22 28.66 -14.04
N SER A 653 -14.25 28.53 -15.36
CA SER A 653 -13.13 28.91 -16.24
C SER A 653 -12.77 30.39 -16.07
N GLY A 654 -11.50 30.70 -15.78
CA GLY A 654 -11.02 32.06 -15.53
C GLY A 654 -11.21 32.57 -14.09
N PHE A 655 -11.81 31.78 -13.20
CA PHE A 655 -12.04 32.12 -11.80
C PHE A 655 -11.29 31.17 -10.85
N ARG A 656 -10.98 31.65 -9.63
CA ARG A 656 -10.38 30.83 -8.57
C ARG A 656 -11.43 29.87 -8.01
N GLU A 657 -11.05 28.61 -7.88
CA GLU A 657 -11.86 27.59 -7.21
C GLU A 657 -12.22 28.03 -5.78
N ARG A 658 -13.47 27.79 -5.39
CA ARG A 658 -13.96 28.13 -4.05
C ARG A 658 -14.57 26.91 -3.39
N THR A 659 -14.18 26.70 -2.14
CA THR A 659 -14.66 25.60 -1.29
C THR A 659 -15.35 26.15 -0.06
N LEU A 660 -16.56 25.67 0.21
CA LEU A 660 -17.42 26.13 1.31
C LEU A 660 -17.91 24.92 2.13
N ARG A 661 -18.03 25.08 3.44
CA ARG A 661 -18.75 24.11 4.28
C ARG A 661 -20.23 24.46 4.28
N VAL A 662 -21.06 23.46 4.09
CA VAL A 662 -22.52 23.61 4.03
C VAL A 662 -23.15 22.62 4.99
N ASP A 663 -23.92 23.13 5.93
CA ASP A 663 -24.72 22.33 6.85
C ASP A 663 -26.12 22.15 6.26
N THR A 664 -26.52 20.91 6.03
CA THR A 664 -27.86 20.57 5.55
C THR A 664 -28.66 19.86 6.64
N VAL A 665 -29.97 20.11 6.67
CA VAL A 665 -30.90 19.52 7.63
C VAL A 665 -31.82 18.57 6.86
N VAL A 666 -32.12 17.40 7.44
CA VAL A 666 -33.08 16.43 6.89
C VAL A 666 -34.41 17.13 6.60
N ASP A 667 -35.01 16.85 5.43
CA ASP A 667 -36.23 17.50 4.92
C ASP A 667 -36.16 19.03 4.76
N GLY A 668 -34.95 19.62 4.78
CA GLY A 668 -34.71 21.06 4.67
C GLY A 668 -34.18 21.49 3.30
N VAL A 669 -34.49 22.74 2.91
CA VAL A 669 -33.87 23.42 1.77
C VAL A 669 -32.87 24.45 2.29
N VAL A 670 -31.62 24.36 1.85
CA VAL A 670 -30.56 25.32 2.17
C VAL A 670 -30.24 26.13 0.91
N THR A 671 -30.24 27.46 1.02
CA THR A 671 -29.91 28.37 -0.09
C THR A 671 -28.55 29.02 0.14
N LEU A 672 -27.65 28.98 -0.84
CA LEU A 672 -26.28 29.49 -0.71
C LEU A 672 -25.84 30.35 -1.91
N ASP A 673 -25.32 31.54 -1.59
CA ASP A 673 -24.70 32.45 -2.56
C ASP A 673 -23.17 32.26 -2.58
N VAL A 674 -22.62 31.99 -3.78
CA VAL A 674 -21.21 31.63 -3.98
C VAL A 674 -20.51 32.63 -4.91
N PRO A 675 -19.86 33.66 -4.37
CA PRO A 675 -19.03 34.57 -5.16
C PRO A 675 -17.73 33.91 -5.64
N LEU A 676 -17.33 34.09 -6.90
CA LEU A 676 -16.02 33.68 -7.44
C LEU A 676 -15.16 34.88 -7.84
N LYS A 677 -13.85 34.86 -7.53
CA LYS A 677 -12.87 35.90 -7.91
C LYS A 677 -12.06 35.48 -9.13
N ARG A 678 -11.60 36.40 -9.97
CA ARG A 678 -10.79 36.05 -11.16
C ARG A 678 -9.41 35.50 -10.80
N ALA A 679 -8.90 34.57 -11.62
CA ALA A 679 -7.58 33.99 -11.43
C ALA A 679 -6.46 34.95 -11.91
N GLY A 680 -5.79 35.63 -10.98
CA GLY A 680 -4.64 36.51 -11.28
C GLY A 680 -3.37 35.76 -11.74
N ARG A 681 -2.54 36.43 -12.55
CA ARG A 681 -1.15 36.01 -12.88
C ARG A 681 -0.28 36.02 -11.62
N GLY A 682 0.69 35.11 -11.57
CA GLY A 682 1.51 34.81 -10.39
C GLY A 682 2.07 36.04 -9.69
N THR A 683 1.65 36.24 -8.45
CA THR A 683 2.13 37.25 -7.52
C THR A 683 3.37 36.73 -6.79
N GLN A 684 4.28 37.63 -6.43
CA GLN A 684 5.40 37.33 -5.52
C GLN A 684 4.85 36.86 -4.15
N LYS A 685 5.54 35.96 -3.45
CA LYS A 685 5.10 35.44 -2.14
C LYS A 685 5.47 36.42 -1.02
N ILE A 686 4.66 36.48 0.03
CA ILE A 686 5.01 37.16 1.28
C ILE A 686 6.12 36.35 1.97
N HIS A 687 7.12 37.01 2.54
CA HIS A 687 8.18 36.35 3.31
C HIS A 687 8.07 36.75 4.78
N VAL A 688 8.01 35.77 5.68
CA VAL A 688 8.00 36.03 7.13
C VAL A 688 9.14 35.28 7.80
N GLN A 689 9.97 36.00 8.54
CA GLN A 689 11.15 35.47 9.24
C GLN A 689 11.16 35.92 10.70
N GLY A 690 11.86 35.21 11.58
CA GLY A 690 11.91 35.51 13.01
C GLY A 690 10.80 34.85 13.83
N LEU A 691 10.09 33.87 13.28
CA LEU A 691 9.02 33.15 13.98
C LEU A 691 9.58 32.07 14.92
N THR A 692 8.99 31.93 16.11
CA THR A 692 9.25 30.79 16.99
C THR A 692 8.36 29.62 16.59
N VAL A 693 8.89 28.70 15.78
CA VAL A 693 8.17 27.49 15.34
C VAL A 693 8.70 26.23 16.04
N THR A 694 7.81 25.45 16.65
CA THR A 694 8.12 24.15 17.27
C THR A 694 7.17 23.06 16.75
N ILE A 695 7.44 21.80 17.13
CA ILE A 695 6.53 20.68 16.84
C ILE A 695 5.43 20.67 17.89
N ALA A 696 4.18 20.83 17.46
CA ALA A 696 3.01 20.89 18.33
C ALA A 696 2.44 19.49 18.61
N GLU A 697 2.37 18.64 17.58
CA GLU A 697 1.83 17.28 17.68
C GLU A 697 2.64 16.32 16.82
N GLU A 698 2.90 15.13 17.34
CA GLU A 698 3.48 13.99 16.61
C GLU A 698 2.63 12.75 16.88
N ALA A 699 2.12 12.14 15.82
CA ALA A 699 1.35 10.91 15.89
C ALA A 699 1.96 9.85 14.98
N VAL A 700 2.16 8.66 15.55
CA VAL A 700 2.69 7.50 14.85
C VAL A 700 1.55 6.53 14.61
N PHE A 701 1.15 6.36 13.35
CA PHE A 701 0.14 5.39 12.94
C PHE A 701 0.83 4.15 12.37
N VAL A 702 0.54 2.99 12.96
CA VAL A 702 0.83 1.68 12.37
C VAL A 702 -0.47 1.21 11.74
N ILE A 703 -0.47 0.90 10.44
CA ILE A 703 -1.64 0.29 9.80
C ILE A 703 -1.62 -1.19 10.17
N GLU A 704 -2.26 -1.53 11.29
CA GLU A 704 -2.57 -2.91 11.66
C GLU A 704 -4.01 -3.28 11.26
N ALA A 705 -4.19 -4.58 11.04
CA ALA A 705 -5.23 -5.25 10.26
C ALA A 705 -6.68 -5.17 10.78
N THR A 706 -7.02 -4.29 11.72
CA THR A 706 -8.40 -4.14 12.22
C THR A 706 -9.23 -3.14 11.41
N GLY A 707 -8.57 -2.33 10.59
CA GLY A 707 -9.25 -1.39 9.70
C GLY A 707 -9.82 -0.15 10.34
N GLU A 708 -9.62 0.04 11.63
CA GLU A 708 -9.97 1.27 12.30
C GLU A 708 -8.75 2.19 12.38
N GLU A 709 -8.90 3.40 11.82
CA GLU A 709 -8.04 4.53 12.15
C GLU A 709 -8.31 4.96 13.59
N LEU A 710 -7.58 4.35 14.52
CA LEU A 710 -7.58 4.79 15.89
C LEU A 710 -6.49 5.85 16.04
N THR A 711 -6.89 7.09 16.37
CA THR A 711 -5.97 8.04 16.97
C THR A 711 -5.31 7.38 18.18
N LEU A 712 -4.14 7.88 18.62
CA LEU A 712 -3.52 7.40 19.85
C LEU A 712 -4.55 7.30 20.98
N GLU A 713 -5.34 8.35 21.17
CA GLU A 713 -6.39 8.40 22.18
C GLU A 713 -7.46 7.31 22.00
N ARG A 714 -7.92 7.06 20.77
CA ARG A 714 -8.87 5.98 20.47
C ARG A 714 -8.26 4.58 20.62
N TYR A 715 -6.97 4.41 20.32
CA TYR A 715 -6.27 3.13 20.50
C TYR A 715 -6.12 2.81 21.98
N LEU A 716 -5.78 3.81 22.79
CA LEU A 716 -5.72 3.68 24.24
C LEU A 716 -7.12 3.39 24.82
N ASP A 717 -8.19 4.01 24.31
CA ASP A 717 -9.56 3.75 24.76
C ASP A 717 -10.07 2.36 24.33
N TYR A 718 -9.81 1.94 23.08
CA TYR A 718 -10.10 0.59 22.60
C TYR A 718 -9.38 -0.47 23.44
N THR A 719 -8.08 -0.27 23.66
CA THR A 719 -7.26 -1.13 24.51
C THR A 719 -7.81 -1.20 25.92
N ARG A 720 -8.15 -0.05 26.51
CA ARG A 720 -8.78 0.06 27.83
C ARG A 720 -10.05 -0.77 27.91
N ARG A 721 -10.99 -0.61 26.96
CA ARG A 721 -12.25 -1.36 26.93
C ARG A 721 -12.02 -2.86 26.83
N ARG A 722 -11.06 -3.29 26.01
CA ARG A 722 -10.74 -4.72 25.84
C ARG A 722 -10.15 -5.34 27.11
N ILE A 723 -9.28 -4.61 27.81
CA ILE A 723 -8.74 -5.04 29.11
C ILE A 723 -9.86 -5.14 30.14
N ILE A 724 -10.74 -4.14 30.23
CA ILE A 724 -11.89 -4.14 31.17
C ILE A 724 -12.85 -5.29 30.88
N HIS A 725 -13.06 -5.64 29.60
CA HIS A 725 -13.90 -6.77 29.22
C HIS A 725 -13.29 -8.12 29.65
N ALA A 726 -11.97 -8.25 29.61
CA ALA A 726 -11.28 -9.47 30.04
C ALA A 726 -11.09 -9.56 31.57
N ALA A 727 -10.97 -8.41 32.23
CA ALA A 727 -10.83 -8.28 33.67
C ALA A 727 -11.55 -7.01 34.14
N ALA A 728 -12.68 -7.16 34.83
CA ALA A 728 -13.50 -6.03 35.24
C ALA A 728 -12.84 -5.21 36.36
N THR A 729 -11.93 -5.84 37.11
CA THR A 729 -11.22 -5.20 38.23
C THR A 729 -9.71 -5.40 38.14
N ARG A 730 -8.95 -4.50 38.78
CA ARG A 730 -7.49 -4.63 38.93
C ARG A 730 -7.09 -5.96 39.60
N ARG A 731 -7.92 -6.46 40.51
CA ARG A 731 -7.71 -7.75 41.20
C ARG A 731 -7.86 -8.93 40.24
N GLU A 732 -8.90 -8.95 39.43
CA GLU A 732 -9.08 -9.98 38.40
C GLU A 732 -7.94 -9.97 37.38
N LEU A 733 -7.47 -8.78 36.98
CA LEU A 733 -6.33 -8.65 36.08
C LEU A 733 -5.07 -9.26 36.72
N LEU A 734 -4.85 -9.03 38.02
CA LEU A 734 -3.73 -9.61 38.77
C LEU A 734 -3.85 -11.14 38.86
N GLU A 735 -5.04 -11.68 39.12
CA GLU A 735 -5.28 -13.13 39.17
C GLU A 735 -5.02 -13.80 37.81
N ILE A 736 -5.43 -13.15 36.70
CA ILE A 736 -5.07 -13.59 35.33
C ILE A 736 -3.57 -13.54 35.13
N TRP A 737 -2.91 -12.48 35.60
CA TRP A 737 -1.49 -12.24 35.38
C TRP A 737 -0.57 -13.21 36.14
N LEU A 738 -0.98 -13.62 37.34
CA LEU A 738 -0.22 -14.57 38.18
C LEU A 738 -0.33 -16.02 37.66
N ASP A 739 -1.41 -16.36 36.96
CA ASP A 739 -1.59 -17.68 36.33
C ASP A 739 -0.96 -17.74 34.94
N ARG A 740 -0.03 -18.68 34.70
CA ARG A 740 0.70 -18.80 33.42
C ARG A 740 -0.23 -19.05 32.23
N THR A 741 -1.20 -19.95 32.38
CA THR A 741 -2.06 -20.39 31.28
C THR A 741 -3.05 -19.28 30.93
N ARG A 742 -3.65 -18.65 31.95
CA ARG A 742 -4.56 -17.52 31.76
C ARG A 742 -3.83 -16.29 31.21
N ARG A 743 -2.63 -15.99 31.70
CA ARG A 743 -1.80 -14.88 31.18
C ARG A 743 -1.47 -15.07 29.70
N ARG A 744 -1.03 -16.27 29.29
CA ARG A 744 -0.73 -16.55 27.88
C ARG A 744 -1.96 -16.40 26.99
N ALA A 745 -3.10 -17.00 27.39
CA ALA A 745 -4.35 -16.87 26.66
C ALA A 745 -4.80 -15.40 26.55
N PHE A 746 -4.71 -14.64 27.64
CA PHE A 746 -5.04 -13.22 27.67
C PHE A 746 -4.15 -12.39 26.73
N LEU A 747 -2.83 -12.60 26.75
CA LEU A 747 -1.90 -11.91 25.85
C LEU A 747 -2.12 -12.32 24.38
N GLU A 748 -2.44 -13.57 24.10
CA GLU A 748 -2.80 -14.01 22.75
C GLU A 748 -4.12 -13.39 22.27
N ASP A 749 -5.12 -13.29 23.14
CA ASP A 749 -6.40 -12.64 22.82
C ASP A 749 -6.24 -11.13 22.57
N LEU A 750 -5.38 -10.46 23.35
CA LEU A 750 -5.00 -9.07 23.09
C LEU A 750 -4.29 -8.94 21.72
N ARG A 751 -3.34 -9.82 21.40
CA ARG A 751 -2.63 -9.81 20.11
C ARG A 751 -3.57 -10.08 18.92
N ARG A 752 -4.51 -11.01 19.06
CA ARG A 752 -5.56 -11.25 18.05
C ARG A 752 -6.46 -10.03 17.83
N ALA A 753 -6.62 -9.22 18.87
CA ALA A 753 -7.34 -7.96 18.84
C ALA A 753 -6.44 -6.76 18.44
N SER A 754 -5.22 -7.00 17.95
CA SER A 754 -4.21 -5.98 17.57
C SER A 754 -3.78 -5.07 18.73
N ILE A 755 -3.77 -5.60 19.95
CA ILE A 755 -3.26 -4.93 21.15
C ILE A 755 -1.93 -5.58 21.51
N HIS A 756 -0.84 -4.83 21.30
CA HIS A 756 0.51 -5.26 21.61
C HIS A 756 1.05 -4.45 22.80
N PRO A 757 1.27 -5.06 23.98
CA PRO A 757 1.75 -4.34 25.16
C PRO A 757 3.10 -3.65 24.96
N GLU A 758 3.95 -4.19 24.09
CA GLU A 758 5.24 -3.60 23.74
C GLU A 758 5.06 -2.29 22.96
N ILE A 759 4.06 -2.23 22.06
CA ILE A 759 3.70 -1.03 21.30
C ILE A 759 3.08 0.01 22.23
N LEU A 760 2.19 -0.40 23.14
CA LEU A 760 1.61 0.50 24.15
C LEU A 760 2.69 1.17 25.01
N ALA A 761 3.74 0.42 25.38
CA ALA A 761 4.85 0.94 26.16
C ALA A 761 5.65 2.00 25.38
N GLU A 762 5.92 1.77 24.10
CA GLU A 762 6.62 2.73 23.24
C GLU A 762 5.78 4.00 23.01
N VAL A 763 4.51 3.80 22.69
CA VAL A 763 3.53 4.85 22.41
C VAL A 763 3.33 5.79 23.60
N LEU A 764 3.31 5.24 24.83
CA LEU A 764 3.21 6.02 26.06
C LEU A 764 4.57 6.58 26.53
N GLN A 765 5.66 6.35 25.80
CA GLN A 765 7.03 6.69 26.18
C GLN A 765 7.46 6.07 27.52
N ARG A 766 7.04 4.82 27.76
CA ARG A 766 7.26 4.04 29.00
C ARG A 766 7.83 2.65 28.69
N THR A 767 8.89 2.56 27.89
CA THR A 767 9.49 1.28 27.45
C THR A 767 10.01 0.40 28.60
N GLU A 768 10.35 1.00 29.74
CA GLU A 768 10.81 0.28 30.94
C GLU A 768 9.70 -0.14 31.91
N ALA A 769 8.44 0.21 31.60
CA ALA A 769 7.28 -0.15 32.43
C ALA A 769 7.12 -1.67 32.52
N ASP A 770 6.71 -2.17 33.69
CA ASP A 770 6.22 -3.53 33.80
C ASP A 770 4.88 -3.65 33.05
N THR A 771 4.74 -4.72 32.27
CA THR A 771 3.59 -4.92 31.39
C THR A 771 2.27 -4.99 32.17
N PHE A 772 2.25 -5.55 33.38
CA PHE A 772 1.04 -5.54 34.21
C PHE A 772 0.67 -4.12 34.64
N ASP A 773 1.65 -3.33 35.09
CA ASP A 773 1.39 -1.96 35.53
C ASP A 773 0.96 -1.06 34.37
N LEU A 774 1.50 -1.29 33.17
CA LEU A 774 1.10 -0.60 31.95
C LEU A 774 -0.38 -0.86 31.62
N LEU A 775 -0.78 -2.14 31.60
CA LEU A 775 -2.18 -2.54 31.32
C LEU A 775 -3.12 -2.10 32.44
N SER A 776 -2.69 -2.21 33.70
CA SER A 776 -3.44 -1.77 34.87
C SER A 776 -3.60 -0.24 34.89
N HIS A 777 -2.59 0.52 34.46
CA HIS A 777 -2.70 1.97 34.34
C HIS A 777 -3.75 2.37 33.30
N LEU A 778 -3.74 1.71 32.14
CA LEU A 778 -4.69 1.98 31.08
C LEU A 778 -6.14 1.68 31.50
N ALA A 779 -6.38 0.52 32.10
CA ALA A 779 -7.72 0.10 32.53
C ALA A 779 -8.21 0.83 33.79
N PHE A 780 -7.35 1.00 34.79
CA PHE A 780 -7.75 1.38 36.16
C PHE A 780 -7.07 2.63 36.70
N LYS A 781 -6.29 3.36 35.88
CA LYS A 781 -5.53 4.56 36.28
C LYS A 781 -4.58 4.33 37.46
N SER A 782 -4.05 3.12 37.61
CA SER A 782 -3.05 2.80 38.65
C SER A 782 -1.69 3.44 38.37
N ALA A 783 -0.82 3.55 39.37
CA ALA A 783 0.56 3.98 39.16
C ALA A 783 1.31 3.01 38.22
N ILE A 784 2.09 3.55 37.29
CA ILE A 784 3.01 2.78 36.45
C ILE A 784 4.31 2.58 37.22
N ARG A 785 4.75 1.34 37.40
CA ARG A 785 6.08 1.03 37.91
C ARG A 785 6.92 0.40 36.82
N THR A 786 8.22 0.68 36.84
CA THR A 786 9.17 0.01 35.96
C THR A 786 9.49 -1.40 36.46
N ARG A 787 9.95 -2.28 35.57
CA ARG A 787 10.46 -3.61 35.97
C ARG A 787 11.61 -3.48 36.97
N GLY A 788 12.46 -2.46 36.81
CA GLY A 788 13.53 -2.12 37.73
C GLY A 788 13.04 -1.71 39.13
N GLU A 789 12.00 -0.87 39.20
CA GLU A 789 11.38 -0.47 40.46
C GLU A 789 10.74 -1.66 41.18
N ARG A 790 10.05 -2.55 40.45
CA ARG A 790 9.47 -3.79 41.02
C ARG A 790 10.54 -4.71 41.59
N ALA A 791 11.62 -4.93 40.84
CA ALA A 791 12.73 -5.74 41.32
C ALA A 791 13.38 -5.14 42.58
N THR A 792 13.57 -3.83 42.61
CA THR A 792 14.13 -3.13 43.77
C THR A 792 13.21 -3.23 44.99
N ALA A 793 11.89 -3.06 44.80
CA ALA A 793 10.91 -3.21 45.87
C ALA A 793 10.84 -4.64 46.41
N PHE A 794 10.95 -5.65 45.54
CA PHE A 794 11.06 -7.04 45.95
C PHE A 794 12.29 -7.28 46.82
N LEU A 795 13.46 -6.75 46.42
CA LEU A 795 14.70 -6.90 47.20
C LEU A 795 14.60 -6.24 48.57
N SER A 796 13.99 -5.06 48.68
CA SER A 796 13.87 -4.37 49.98
C SER A 796 12.86 -5.04 50.91
N ARG A 797 11.70 -5.47 50.39
CA ARG A 797 10.62 -6.05 51.19
C ARG A 797 10.83 -7.51 51.56
N GLU A 798 11.29 -8.33 50.62
CA GLU A 798 11.21 -9.80 50.72
C GLU A 798 12.49 -10.44 51.29
N GLN A 799 13.17 -9.77 52.23
CA GLN A 799 14.39 -10.28 52.86
C GLN A 799 14.15 -11.61 53.60
N ALA A 800 12.98 -11.77 54.23
CA ALA A 800 12.61 -13.02 54.89
C ALA A 800 12.48 -14.21 53.90
N PHE A 801 11.98 -13.97 52.69
CA PHE A 801 11.91 -14.97 51.63
C PHE A 801 13.31 -15.33 51.13
N LEU A 802 14.16 -14.33 50.87
CA LEU A 802 15.54 -14.55 50.41
C LEU A 802 16.39 -15.30 51.43
N ASN A 803 16.23 -15.00 52.72
CA ASN A 803 16.99 -15.63 53.80
C ASN A 803 16.55 -17.07 54.11
N ARG A 804 15.42 -17.55 53.56
CA ARG A 804 14.98 -18.96 53.65
C ARG A 804 15.86 -19.88 52.80
N TYR A 805 16.46 -19.36 51.74
CA TYR A 805 17.25 -20.14 50.78
C TYR A 805 18.75 -20.05 51.09
N ARG A 806 19.45 -21.17 50.86
CA ARG A 806 20.92 -21.23 50.96
C ARG A 806 21.57 -20.37 49.85
N GLU A 807 22.85 -20.05 50.02
CA GLU A 807 23.59 -19.10 49.18
C GLU A 807 23.44 -19.38 47.68
N GLU A 808 23.52 -20.65 47.25
CA GLU A 808 23.42 -21.04 45.84
C GLU A 808 21.99 -20.87 45.29
N ALA A 809 20.96 -21.21 46.07
CA ALA A 809 19.56 -20.99 45.67
C ALA A 809 19.20 -19.50 45.66
N ARG A 810 19.72 -18.74 46.63
CA ARG A 810 19.57 -17.28 46.67
C ARG A 810 20.20 -16.62 45.45
N ARG A 811 21.39 -17.06 45.04
CA ARG A 811 22.06 -16.57 43.82
C ARG A 811 21.20 -16.78 42.56
N VAL A 812 20.52 -17.92 42.46
CA VAL A 812 19.58 -18.21 41.36
C VAL A 812 18.38 -17.26 41.39
N ILE A 813 17.80 -17.00 42.55
CA ILE A 813 16.67 -16.05 42.71
C ILE A 813 17.08 -14.64 42.30
N LEU A 814 18.27 -14.18 42.70
CA LEU A 814 18.79 -12.85 42.33
C LEU A 814 18.98 -12.72 40.82
N GLU A 815 19.57 -13.73 40.18
CA GLU A 815 19.76 -13.73 38.72
C GLU A 815 18.42 -13.76 37.97
N LEU A 816 17.44 -14.55 38.45
CA LEU A 816 16.08 -14.56 37.89
C LEU A 816 15.41 -13.19 37.99
N LEU A 817 15.67 -12.45 39.06
CA LEU A 817 15.18 -11.10 39.25
C LEU A 817 15.81 -10.12 38.25
N ASP A 818 17.09 -10.27 37.94
CA ASP A 818 17.75 -9.48 36.88
C ASP A 818 17.24 -9.84 35.49
N LYS A 819 16.93 -11.12 35.20
CA LYS A 819 16.23 -11.49 33.96
C LYS A 819 14.83 -10.88 33.89
N TYR A 820 14.10 -10.85 34.99
CA TYR A 820 12.82 -10.16 35.09
C TYR A 820 12.94 -8.66 34.78
N ARG A 821 13.99 -7.97 35.24
CA ARG A 821 14.23 -6.56 34.90
C ARG A 821 14.35 -6.33 33.39
N ALA A 822 14.97 -7.27 32.68
CA ALA A 822 15.19 -7.18 31.24
C ALA A 822 13.95 -7.57 30.40
N GLY A 823 13.22 -8.63 30.81
CA GLY A 823 12.18 -9.23 29.96
C GLY A 823 10.82 -9.45 30.64
N GLY A 824 10.61 -8.93 31.84
CA GLY A 824 9.35 -9.04 32.58
C GLY A 824 9.04 -10.45 33.09
N ILE A 825 7.78 -10.67 33.49
CA ILE A 825 7.33 -11.89 34.18
C ILE A 825 7.52 -13.17 33.36
N GLU A 826 7.59 -13.07 32.03
CA GLU A 826 7.82 -14.23 31.14
C GLU A 826 9.22 -14.84 31.32
N GLN A 827 10.18 -14.08 31.84
CA GLN A 827 11.52 -14.57 32.15
C GLN A 827 11.59 -15.39 33.46
N LEU A 828 10.47 -15.52 34.19
CA LEU A 828 10.37 -16.32 35.41
C LEU A 828 9.76 -17.71 35.16
N GLU A 829 9.74 -18.14 33.89
CA GLU A 829 9.26 -19.46 33.49
C GLU A 829 10.43 -20.47 33.38
N PRO A 830 10.20 -21.79 33.58
CA PRO A 830 11.26 -22.81 33.63
C PRO A 830 12.19 -22.84 32.40
N GLU A 831 11.73 -22.36 31.24
CA GLU A 831 12.51 -22.27 30.01
C GLU A 831 13.73 -21.35 30.17
N ILE A 832 13.70 -20.39 31.10
CA ILE A 832 14.80 -19.44 31.34
C ILE A 832 16.11 -20.11 31.73
N PHE A 833 16.04 -21.28 32.37
CA PHE A 833 17.22 -22.02 32.82
C PHE A 833 18.03 -22.64 31.67
N SER A 834 17.53 -22.57 30.44
CA SER A 834 18.28 -22.92 29.23
C SER A 834 19.21 -21.80 28.74
N VAL A 835 19.09 -20.60 29.32
CA VAL A 835 19.81 -19.37 28.93
C VAL A 835 20.95 -19.08 29.92
N SER A 836 21.99 -18.34 29.49
CA SER A 836 23.12 -17.94 30.36
C SER A 836 22.66 -16.93 31.43
N PRO A 837 23.16 -17.04 32.69
CA PRO A 837 24.20 -17.95 33.17
C PRO A 837 23.69 -19.31 33.70
N PHE A 838 22.36 -19.54 33.73
CA PHE A 838 21.78 -20.76 34.30
C PHE A 838 22.22 -22.04 33.58
N ARG A 839 22.40 -21.97 32.25
CA ARG A 839 22.95 -23.09 31.46
C ARG A 839 24.35 -23.49 31.95
N GLU A 840 25.21 -22.52 32.20
CA GLU A 840 26.59 -22.72 32.67
C GLU A 840 26.62 -23.24 34.11
N TRP A 841 25.61 -22.89 34.91
CA TRP A 841 25.44 -23.41 36.26
C TRP A 841 24.86 -24.83 36.30
N GLY A 842 24.62 -25.46 35.15
CA GLY A 842 24.18 -26.84 34.99
C GLY A 842 22.69 -27.02 34.67
N GLY A 843 22.01 -25.94 34.27
CA GLY A 843 20.61 -25.94 33.82
C GLY A 843 19.61 -26.38 34.88
N VAL A 844 18.35 -26.59 34.48
CA VAL A 844 17.23 -26.95 35.37
C VAL A 844 17.58 -28.12 36.30
N VAL A 845 18.23 -29.16 35.77
CA VAL A 845 18.46 -30.43 36.47
C VAL A 845 19.38 -30.28 37.68
N LYS A 846 20.41 -29.43 37.57
CA LYS A 846 21.33 -29.15 38.68
C LYS A 846 20.74 -28.09 39.62
N LEU A 847 20.11 -27.07 39.06
CA LEU A 847 19.55 -25.95 39.83
C LEU A 847 18.41 -26.37 40.75
N GLN A 848 17.53 -27.28 40.32
CA GLN A 848 16.42 -27.79 41.16
C GLN A 848 16.88 -28.46 42.47
N ARG A 849 18.11 -29.01 42.52
CA ARG A 849 18.65 -29.63 43.74
C ARG A 849 18.84 -28.61 44.87
N HIS A 850 19.14 -27.35 44.52
CA HIS A 850 19.31 -26.28 45.50
C HIS A 850 17.97 -25.83 46.12
N PHE A 851 16.83 -26.20 45.51
CA PHE A 851 15.49 -25.89 45.99
C PHE A 851 14.76 -27.11 46.59
N GLY A 852 15.45 -28.24 46.78
CA GLY A 852 14.84 -29.46 47.33
C GLY A 852 14.12 -30.35 46.30
N GLY A 853 14.35 -30.14 44.99
CA GLY A 853 13.76 -30.92 43.90
C GLY A 853 12.97 -30.07 42.91
N SER A 854 12.36 -30.71 41.91
CA SER A 854 11.52 -30.05 40.89
C SER A 854 10.38 -29.26 41.52
N ASP A 855 9.72 -29.85 42.51
CA ASP A 855 8.52 -29.30 43.14
C ASP A 855 8.89 -28.09 44.01
N GLY A 856 10.03 -28.15 44.69
CA GLY A 856 10.57 -27.04 45.46
C GLY A 856 10.96 -25.84 44.58
N LEU A 857 11.57 -26.09 43.40
CA LEU A 857 11.86 -25.04 42.43
C LEU A 857 10.58 -24.43 41.86
N GLY A 858 9.59 -25.26 41.49
CA GLY A 858 8.29 -24.80 41.02
C GLY A 858 7.56 -23.92 42.05
N THR A 859 7.57 -24.35 43.32
CA THR A 859 7.00 -23.61 44.44
C THR A 859 7.72 -22.27 44.63
N ALA A 860 9.06 -22.25 44.60
CA ALA A 860 9.85 -21.05 44.75
C ALA A 860 9.58 -20.02 43.63
N LEU A 861 9.47 -20.48 42.37
CA LEU A 861 9.13 -19.61 41.23
C LEU A 861 7.70 -19.06 41.33
N GLN A 862 6.74 -19.86 41.78
CA GLN A 862 5.37 -19.40 42.01
C GLN A 862 5.32 -18.37 43.15
N GLU A 863 6.00 -18.63 44.26
CA GLU A 863 6.08 -17.72 45.41
C GLU A 863 6.79 -16.41 45.03
N MET A 864 7.89 -16.49 44.25
CA MET A 864 8.60 -15.32 43.72
C MET A 864 7.68 -14.47 42.82
N ARG A 865 6.97 -15.09 41.87
CA ARG A 865 6.02 -14.38 40.99
C ARG A 865 4.95 -13.64 41.80
N ARG A 866 4.34 -14.29 42.81
CA ARG A 866 3.35 -13.62 43.67
C ARG A 866 3.96 -12.44 44.44
N ARG A 867 5.13 -12.66 45.04
CA ARG A 867 5.82 -11.66 45.86
C ARG A 867 6.35 -10.45 45.07
N ILE A 868 6.59 -10.57 43.77
CA ILE A 868 6.93 -9.41 42.90
C ILE A 868 5.76 -8.42 42.80
N TYR A 869 4.53 -8.91 42.90
CA TYR A 869 3.30 -8.12 42.80
C TYR A 869 2.56 -7.95 44.14
N ALA A 870 3.15 -8.34 45.27
CA ALA A 870 2.49 -8.28 46.58
C ALA A 870 2.16 -6.86 47.06
N ASP A 871 2.81 -5.82 46.50
CA ASP A 871 2.46 -4.41 46.73
C ASP A 871 1.09 -4.04 46.12
N VAL A 872 0.63 -4.83 45.17
CA VAL A 872 -0.68 -4.70 44.55
C VAL A 872 -1.75 -5.41 45.40
N GLU A 873 -1.41 -6.52 46.06
CA GLU A 873 -2.29 -7.23 47.00
C GLU A 873 -2.58 -6.40 48.26
N GLU A 874 -1.57 -5.71 48.83
CA GLU A 874 -1.70 -4.89 50.05
C GLU A 874 -2.51 -3.59 49.87
N VAL A 875 -2.62 -3.08 48.63
CA VAL A 875 -3.41 -1.88 48.31
C VAL A 875 -4.87 -2.21 47.96
N LEU A 876 -5.17 -3.50 47.75
CA LEU A 876 -6.50 -4.02 47.40
C LEU A 876 -7.20 -4.77 48.56
N ALA A 877 -6.49 -4.95 49.69
CA ALA A 877 -7.00 -5.46 50.96
C ALA A 877 -7.26 -4.28 51.92
#